data_AF-A0A2V2EGG6-F1
#
_entry.id   AF-A0A2V2EGG6-F1
#
_cell.length_a   1.000
_cell.length_b   1.000
_cell.length_c   1.000
_cell.angle_alpha   90.00
_cell.angle_beta   90.00
_cell.angle_gamma   90.00
#
_symmetry.space_group_name_H-M   'P 1'
#
loop_
_entity.id
_entity.type
_entity.pdbx_description
1 polymer ?
#
loop_
_entity_poly.entity_id
_entity_poly.type
_entity_poly.pdbx_seq_one_letter_code
_entity_poly.pdbx_strand_id
1 'polypeptide(L)'
;MRRKIISLFIMASLIMTMVASATGCSVMREPVTPYYILNPYRRYTALEKPDVPAEGTLKITLAKNEGEGGQFSLYSKTTEFKNVVASVNDLQAENGDILTSDCIELFREEFTYYNGQTKQSLTERDGSAQILVPLSTGEFNKFDTVKGRNLIYYVKVTTPEVMNAGVYVGNVTLTHDDGTISVPIEVTVLDFSLQTRPVLRSDLLYWGDFTTRYYKMYDHPITDTQYNQLYDQALEICRSNKLTCTNAYDVPGAFDKTPEDYVNALKAFLEANPSISTFNAPIAYSDWGNRVIDTERTLPYLNALKDAGLLSMAIMYSVDEPHNETDFANLNRLGKWTDEYCPELQNYVPIIPSAIDWTKVDPGAIDIYCYAYGGCSTDELKVGQTGERTLWAYAFDKSTNLSHSQIRLMGWESKKFNIEGIEDWCLNSYTYGYENGQWLLNRDSAMLYSYVYPAMEGDGIVDKTMFLPTFIIEQFRDAVEDYEYLMLLESKVQEKIDLWGLDLTIHEAMESYYDGCFLDVHRLPDNEESGFATVRERVINEIQNGVSYIMTTKVDNKNWSTDNRYITVYTDKNSDILINGEKQQTKTTEKYASAEVYRTIGSESKTYTIECMGKTTSHHILSKDFDKKPVVELGKPEIYEALKQANPNTEFEIIKDGDKSVLKVVFGEGTKRGFVIPAEIMSTPVCDYNYVRMNAWSDSDTNEYIPVGILVSATATLTSDTEKYAPTTEKNVPFTLIFNKDLAPSVGTDLKSFRLSLNKSYKTPVTMYFSDIYFINENNNFKWEIVE
;
A
#
# COMPACT_ATOMS: atom_id res chain seq x y z
N MET A 1 13.61 -74.69 30.97
CA MET A 1 12.39 -74.52 30.15
C MET A 1 11.76 -73.12 30.32
N ARG A 2 12.58 -72.04 30.30
CA ARG A 2 12.17 -70.66 30.59
C ARG A 2 12.78 -69.60 29.66
N ARG A 3 13.30 -70.02 28.49
CA ARG A 3 13.88 -69.13 27.46
C ARG A 3 13.22 -69.23 26.08
N LYS A 4 12.15 -70.02 25.92
CA LYS A 4 11.41 -70.17 24.65
C LYS A 4 10.01 -69.53 24.64
N ILE A 5 9.60 -68.87 25.73
CA ILE A 5 8.28 -68.22 25.83
C ILE A 5 8.37 -66.69 25.64
N ILE A 6 9.56 -66.09 25.78
CA ILE A 6 9.75 -64.64 25.62
C ILE A 6 9.93 -64.24 24.14
N SER A 7 10.47 -65.12 23.29
CA SER A 7 10.64 -64.83 21.85
C SER A 7 9.35 -64.96 21.03
N LEU A 8 8.31 -65.66 21.54
CA LEU A 8 7.01 -65.76 20.84
C LEU A 8 6.11 -64.54 21.10
N PHE A 9 6.28 -63.86 22.25
CA PHE A 9 5.49 -62.66 22.58
C PHE A 9 6.02 -61.38 21.93
N ILE A 10 7.32 -61.29 21.65
CA ILE A 10 7.92 -60.11 20.96
C ILE A 10 7.69 -60.18 19.45
N MET A 11 7.53 -61.38 18.86
CA MET A 11 7.26 -61.53 17.42
C MET A 11 5.77 -61.39 17.08
N ALA A 12 4.86 -61.68 18.03
CA ALA A 12 3.44 -61.43 17.87
C ALA A 12 3.07 -59.94 18.05
N SER A 13 3.79 -59.17 18.88
CA SER A 13 3.53 -57.74 19.02
C SER A 13 4.08 -56.91 17.84
N LEU A 14 5.17 -57.35 17.19
CA LEU A 14 5.70 -56.69 15.99
C LEU A 14 4.87 -56.95 14.71
N ILE A 15 4.18 -58.09 14.60
CA ILE A 15 3.32 -58.39 13.44
C ILE A 15 1.94 -57.73 13.59
N MET A 16 1.45 -57.51 14.82
CA MET A 16 0.22 -56.74 15.05
C MET A 16 0.41 -55.22 14.91
N THR A 17 1.64 -54.70 14.97
CA THR A 17 1.94 -53.29 14.65
C THR A 17 2.24 -53.05 13.16
N MET A 18 2.54 -54.08 12.36
CA MET A 18 2.74 -53.95 10.90
C MET A 18 1.49 -54.20 10.05
N VAL A 19 0.37 -54.69 10.62
CA VAL A 19 -0.89 -54.87 9.88
C VAL A 19 -1.91 -53.74 10.18
N ALA A 20 -1.63 -52.88 11.16
CA ALA A 20 -2.39 -51.63 11.37
C ALA A 20 -1.93 -50.46 10.47
N SER A 21 -0.88 -50.64 9.68
CA SER A 21 -0.29 -49.60 8.81
C SER A 21 -0.60 -49.75 7.31
N ALA A 22 -1.57 -50.60 6.93
CA ALA A 22 -1.91 -50.83 5.51
C ALA A 22 -3.40 -50.75 5.14
N THR A 23 -4.29 -50.31 6.03
CA THR A 23 -5.70 -50.00 5.69
C THR A 23 -6.22 -48.76 6.40
N GLY A 24 -5.34 -47.78 6.62
CA GLY A 24 -5.75 -46.41 6.83
C GLY A 24 -5.82 -45.70 5.49
N CYS A 25 -6.84 -45.95 4.68
CA CYS A 25 -7.36 -44.85 3.88
C CYS A 25 -7.85 -43.85 4.92
N SER A 26 -6.98 -42.92 5.33
CA SER A 26 -7.43 -41.67 5.89
C SER A 26 -8.25 -41.03 4.78
N VAL A 27 -9.55 -41.35 4.75
CA VAL A 27 -10.53 -40.42 4.21
C VAL A 27 -10.27 -39.16 5.02
N MET A 28 -9.52 -38.22 4.43
CA MET A 28 -9.54 -36.84 4.92
C MET A 28 -11.01 -36.47 4.85
N ARG A 29 -11.71 -36.54 5.98
CA ARG A 29 -13.03 -35.91 6.09
C ARG A 29 -12.74 -34.44 5.90
N GLU A 30 -13.22 -33.90 4.80
CA GLU A 30 -13.30 -32.45 4.62
C GLU A 30 -14.01 -31.85 5.84
N PRO A 31 -13.69 -30.59 6.19
CA PRO A 31 -14.37 -29.91 7.27
C PRO A 31 -15.89 -29.94 7.07
N VAL A 32 -16.62 -29.83 8.19
CA VAL A 32 -18.09 -30.00 8.25
C VAL A 32 -18.83 -28.98 7.37
N THR A 33 -18.17 -27.86 7.03
CA THR A 33 -18.64 -26.80 6.15
C THR A 33 -17.58 -26.48 5.08
N PRO A 34 -17.94 -26.28 3.80
CA PRO A 34 -16.99 -26.11 2.70
C PRO A 34 -16.60 -24.64 2.42
N TYR A 35 -16.79 -23.72 3.38
CA TYR A 35 -16.50 -22.30 3.21
C TYR A 35 -15.38 -21.81 4.14
N TYR A 36 -14.71 -20.73 3.74
CA TYR A 36 -13.55 -20.17 4.43
C TYR A 36 -13.67 -18.65 4.51
N ILE A 37 -13.61 -18.09 5.72
CA ILE A 37 -13.50 -16.64 5.89
C ILE A 37 -12.08 -16.23 5.51
N LEU A 38 -11.97 -15.24 4.61
CA LEU A 38 -10.71 -14.75 4.09
C LEU A 38 -10.33 -13.42 4.74
N ASN A 39 -9.05 -13.07 4.71
CA ASN A 39 -8.59 -11.76 5.15
C ASN A 39 -8.99 -10.70 4.10
N PRO A 40 -9.81 -9.70 4.44
CA PRO A 40 -10.31 -8.73 3.47
C PRO A 40 -9.20 -7.88 2.83
N TYR A 41 -8.06 -7.73 3.52
CA TYR A 41 -6.92 -6.93 3.07
C TYR A 41 -5.92 -7.70 2.19
N ARG A 42 -6.18 -8.99 1.91
CA ARG A 42 -5.33 -9.83 1.08
C ARG A 42 -6.04 -10.16 -0.23
N ARG A 43 -5.23 -10.28 -1.28
CA ARG A 43 -5.64 -10.82 -2.57
C ARG A 43 -5.35 -12.31 -2.62
N TYR A 44 -6.30 -13.09 -3.14
CA TYR A 44 -6.23 -14.55 -3.21
C TYR A 44 -6.18 -15.02 -4.67
N THR A 45 -5.52 -16.15 -4.90
CA THR A 45 -5.48 -16.77 -6.23
C THR A 45 -6.48 -17.91 -6.37
N ALA A 46 -6.75 -18.32 -7.61
CA ALA A 46 -7.68 -19.40 -7.89
C ALA A 46 -7.23 -20.77 -7.35
N LEU A 47 -5.92 -21.04 -7.29
CA LEU A 47 -5.36 -22.30 -6.79
C LEU A 47 -4.86 -22.23 -5.34
N GLU A 48 -4.81 -21.03 -4.77
CA GLU A 48 -4.42 -20.85 -3.38
C GLU A 48 -5.33 -21.67 -2.47
N LYS A 49 -4.74 -22.44 -1.56
CA LYS A 49 -5.52 -23.12 -0.53
C LYS A 49 -5.80 -22.11 0.59
N PRO A 50 -7.06 -21.89 0.99
CA PRO A 50 -7.35 -21.05 2.16
C PRO A 50 -6.57 -21.52 3.40
N ASP A 51 -5.91 -20.58 4.06
CA ASP A 51 -4.98 -20.83 5.17
C ASP A 51 -5.67 -21.21 6.49
N VAL A 52 -6.98 -20.96 6.60
CA VAL A 52 -7.77 -21.09 7.85
C VAL A 52 -8.71 -22.32 7.75
N PRO A 53 -9.00 -23.04 8.85
CA PRO A 53 -10.06 -24.06 8.87
C PRO A 53 -11.46 -23.47 8.63
N ALA A 54 -12.39 -24.30 8.16
CA ALA A 54 -13.65 -23.90 7.54
C ALA A 54 -14.79 -23.48 8.49
N GLU A 55 -14.46 -22.73 9.54
CA GLU A 55 -15.41 -22.29 10.57
C GLU A 55 -15.12 -20.83 10.94
N GLY A 56 -16.13 -19.96 10.85
CA GLY A 56 -15.99 -18.55 11.19
C GLY A 56 -17.24 -17.73 10.90
N THR A 57 -17.21 -16.47 11.33
CA THR A 57 -18.22 -15.46 10.99
C THR A 57 -17.53 -14.41 10.13
N LEU A 58 -18.14 -14.07 8.99
CA LEU A 58 -17.69 -12.94 8.18
C LEU A 58 -17.95 -11.65 8.96
N LYS A 59 -16.90 -10.96 9.38
CA LYS A 59 -17.00 -9.73 10.16
C LYS A 59 -16.68 -8.52 9.29
N ILE A 60 -17.59 -7.55 9.28
CA ILE A 60 -17.45 -6.29 8.58
C ILE A 60 -17.72 -5.17 9.58
N THR A 61 -16.84 -4.16 9.65
CA THR A 61 -16.95 -3.05 10.60
C THR A 61 -16.81 -1.74 9.85
N LEU A 62 -17.83 -0.89 9.94
CA LEU A 62 -17.92 0.36 9.20
C LEU A 62 -18.67 1.44 9.98
N ALA A 63 -18.33 2.69 9.74
CA ALA A 63 -19.05 3.86 10.20
C ALA A 63 -20.37 4.04 9.44
N LYS A 64 -21.16 5.00 9.87
CA LYS A 64 -22.33 5.46 9.13
C LYS A 64 -21.86 6.19 7.87
N ASN A 65 -22.61 6.08 6.78
CA ASN A 65 -22.26 6.68 5.49
C ASN A 65 -20.93 6.13 4.91
N GLU A 66 -20.60 4.86 5.13
CA GLU A 66 -19.36 4.21 4.63
C GLU A 66 -19.70 2.97 3.80
N GLY A 67 -18.82 2.60 2.88
CA GLY A 67 -18.80 1.27 2.26
C GLY A 67 -17.63 0.43 2.79
N GLU A 68 -17.87 -0.81 3.21
CA GLU A 68 -16.80 -1.72 3.66
C GLU A 68 -17.06 -3.15 3.18
N GLY A 69 -15.98 -3.88 2.92
CA GLY A 69 -16.03 -5.21 2.32
C GLY A 69 -15.55 -6.34 3.22
N GLY A 70 -16.06 -7.53 2.96
CA GLY A 70 -15.54 -8.79 3.49
C GLY A 70 -15.47 -9.87 2.41
N GLN A 71 -14.55 -10.82 2.55
CA GLN A 71 -14.37 -11.93 1.60
C GLN A 71 -14.58 -13.30 2.25
N PHE A 72 -15.19 -14.22 1.53
CA PHE A 72 -15.17 -15.64 1.87
C PHE A 72 -15.05 -16.52 0.62
N SER A 73 -14.42 -17.68 0.74
CA SER A 73 -14.30 -18.66 -0.35
C SER A 73 -15.20 -19.87 -0.12
N LEU A 74 -15.84 -20.36 -1.17
CA LEU A 74 -16.35 -21.72 -1.26
C LEU A 74 -15.26 -22.60 -1.92
N TYR A 75 -14.70 -23.54 -1.15
CA TYR A 75 -13.58 -24.36 -1.61
C TYR A 75 -13.75 -25.82 -1.17
N SER A 76 -13.56 -26.76 -2.10
CA SER A 76 -13.51 -28.19 -1.81
C SER A 76 -12.53 -28.89 -2.75
N LYS A 77 -11.74 -29.84 -2.23
CA LYS A 77 -10.81 -30.63 -3.06
C LYS A 77 -11.50 -31.80 -3.74
N THR A 78 -12.65 -32.22 -3.22
CA THR A 78 -13.29 -33.49 -3.60
C THR A 78 -14.68 -33.29 -4.17
N THR A 79 -15.35 -32.22 -3.75
CA THR A 79 -16.74 -31.91 -4.08
C THR A 79 -16.81 -30.80 -5.11
N GLU A 80 -17.71 -30.97 -6.06
CA GLU A 80 -18.09 -29.95 -7.03
C GLU A 80 -19.53 -29.57 -6.69
N PHE A 81 -19.77 -28.29 -6.40
CA PHE A 81 -21.10 -27.77 -6.11
C PHE A 81 -21.70 -27.25 -7.40
N LYS A 82 -22.90 -27.74 -7.74
CA LYS A 82 -23.60 -27.42 -8.98
C LYS A 82 -24.70 -26.40 -8.75
N ASN A 83 -24.87 -25.49 -9.71
CA ASN A 83 -25.90 -24.45 -9.69
C ASN A 83 -25.92 -23.63 -8.39
N VAL A 84 -24.75 -23.24 -7.90
CA VAL A 84 -24.60 -22.39 -6.71
C VAL A 84 -25.20 -21.01 -6.97
N VAL A 85 -26.09 -20.58 -6.08
CA VAL A 85 -26.73 -19.26 -6.05
C VAL A 85 -26.51 -18.65 -4.66
N ALA A 86 -26.02 -17.42 -4.60
CA ALA A 86 -25.82 -16.70 -3.34
C ALA A 86 -26.98 -15.72 -3.07
N SER A 87 -27.36 -15.58 -1.81
CA SER A 87 -28.37 -14.61 -1.37
C SER A 87 -28.08 -14.15 0.05
N VAL A 88 -28.58 -12.97 0.41
CA VAL A 88 -28.49 -12.41 1.76
C VAL A 88 -29.84 -11.80 2.11
N ASN A 89 -30.26 -11.97 3.37
CA ASN A 89 -31.46 -11.35 3.90
C ASN A 89 -31.07 -10.18 4.80
N ASP A 90 -32.07 -9.41 5.24
CA ASP A 90 -31.93 -8.43 6.32
C ASP A 90 -31.13 -8.98 7.50
N LEU A 91 -30.23 -8.15 8.03
CA LEU A 91 -29.48 -8.43 9.24
C LEU A 91 -30.17 -7.75 10.43
N GLN A 92 -30.19 -8.41 11.57
CA GLN A 92 -30.91 -7.94 12.74
C GLN A 92 -29.95 -7.69 13.90
N ALA A 93 -30.12 -6.56 14.58
CA ALA A 93 -29.46 -6.28 15.86
C ALA A 93 -30.28 -6.81 17.04
N GLU A 94 -29.64 -7.01 18.18
CA GLU A 94 -30.29 -7.54 19.41
C GLU A 94 -31.46 -6.66 19.88
N ASN A 95 -31.37 -5.35 19.66
CA ASN A 95 -32.42 -4.38 20.02
C ASN A 95 -33.60 -4.36 19.04
N GLY A 96 -33.55 -5.14 17.95
CA GLY A 96 -34.57 -5.23 16.91
C GLY A 96 -34.37 -4.30 15.71
N ASP A 97 -33.31 -3.48 15.69
CA ASP A 97 -32.95 -2.69 14.52
C ASP A 97 -32.57 -3.60 13.34
N ILE A 98 -32.81 -3.11 12.12
CA ILE A 98 -32.62 -3.86 10.88
C ILE A 98 -31.65 -3.12 9.97
N LEU A 99 -30.62 -3.83 9.51
CA LEU A 99 -29.83 -3.46 8.33
C LEU A 99 -30.42 -4.21 7.15
N THR A 100 -31.10 -3.49 6.27
CA THR A 100 -31.84 -4.08 5.15
C THR A 100 -30.91 -4.70 4.13
N SER A 101 -31.34 -5.77 3.45
CA SER A 101 -30.54 -6.39 2.37
C SER A 101 -30.14 -5.44 1.25
N ASP A 102 -30.86 -4.33 1.05
CA ASP A 102 -30.52 -3.28 0.07
C ASP A 102 -29.20 -2.56 0.39
N CYS A 103 -28.71 -2.65 1.64
CA CYS A 103 -27.40 -2.17 2.07
C CYS A 103 -26.27 -3.17 1.78
N ILE A 104 -26.57 -4.33 1.20
CA ILE A 104 -25.63 -5.44 1.04
C ILE A 104 -25.58 -5.86 -0.43
N GLU A 105 -24.41 -5.70 -1.02
CA GLU A 105 -24.14 -6.16 -2.38
C GLU A 105 -23.27 -7.42 -2.32
N LEU A 106 -23.68 -8.44 -3.06
CA LEU A 106 -22.93 -9.68 -3.22
C LEU A 106 -22.27 -9.70 -4.59
N PHE A 107 -20.98 -9.99 -4.62
CA PHE A 107 -20.20 -10.21 -5.83
C PHE A 107 -19.57 -11.59 -5.78
N ARG A 108 -19.39 -12.21 -6.95
CA ARG A 108 -18.32 -13.21 -7.11
C ARG A 108 -17.10 -12.51 -7.67
N GLU A 109 -15.95 -12.97 -7.26
CA GLU A 109 -14.68 -12.47 -7.78
C GLU A 109 -14.25 -13.32 -8.97
N GLU A 110 -14.04 -12.67 -10.11
CA GLU A 110 -13.47 -13.31 -11.29
C GLU A 110 -11.94 -13.11 -11.32
N PHE A 111 -11.24 -14.20 -11.67
CA PHE A 111 -9.79 -14.26 -11.63
C PHE A 111 -9.18 -13.78 -12.94
N THR A 112 -8.10 -13.03 -12.83
CA THR A 112 -7.35 -12.52 -13.97
C THR A 112 -6.09 -13.35 -14.19
N TYR A 113 -5.91 -13.84 -15.42
CA TYR A 113 -4.85 -14.78 -15.77
C TYR A 113 -3.83 -14.12 -16.70
N TYR A 114 -2.54 -14.30 -16.43
CA TYR A 114 -1.48 -13.83 -17.32
C TYR A 114 -1.49 -14.58 -18.67
N ASN A 115 -1.23 -13.88 -19.77
CA ASN A 115 -1.25 -14.40 -21.14
C ASN A 115 -0.50 -15.74 -21.37
N GLY A 116 0.54 -16.05 -20.58
CA GLY A 116 1.24 -17.34 -20.62
C GLY A 116 0.37 -18.56 -20.24
N GLN A 117 -0.77 -18.33 -19.56
CA GLN A 117 -1.69 -19.36 -19.08
C GLN A 117 -2.85 -19.65 -20.06
N THR A 118 -2.96 -18.90 -21.17
CA THR A 118 -4.04 -19.08 -22.17
C THR A 118 -4.05 -20.48 -22.80
N LYS A 119 -2.91 -21.18 -22.82
CA LYS A 119 -2.77 -22.56 -23.30
C LYS A 119 -3.03 -23.64 -22.24
N GLN A 120 -3.20 -23.26 -20.96
CA GLN A 120 -3.46 -24.18 -19.86
C GLN A 120 -4.95 -24.46 -19.73
N SER A 121 -5.29 -25.65 -19.22
CA SER A 121 -6.68 -25.98 -18.84
C SER A 121 -7.12 -25.14 -17.64
N LEU A 122 -8.42 -24.89 -17.48
CA LEU A 122 -8.93 -24.07 -16.36
C LEU A 122 -8.44 -24.57 -14.99
N THR A 123 -8.28 -25.89 -14.81
CA THR A 123 -7.78 -26.50 -13.57
C THR A 123 -6.32 -26.17 -13.24
N GLU A 124 -5.54 -25.71 -14.23
CA GLU A 124 -4.11 -25.43 -14.10
C GLU A 124 -3.80 -23.93 -14.03
N ARG A 125 -4.76 -23.06 -14.38
CA ARG A 125 -4.58 -21.60 -14.39
C ARG A 125 -4.63 -21.03 -12.99
N ASP A 126 -3.61 -20.28 -12.61
CA ASP A 126 -3.56 -19.58 -11.33
C ASP A 126 -3.58 -18.07 -11.58
N GLY A 127 -4.73 -17.46 -11.32
CA GLY A 127 -4.95 -16.02 -11.51
C GLY A 127 -5.37 -15.39 -10.19
N SER A 128 -5.05 -14.11 -10.02
CA SER A 128 -5.46 -13.32 -8.85
C SER A 128 -6.88 -12.80 -9.04
N ALA A 129 -7.66 -12.77 -7.96
CA ALA A 129 -9.02 -12.24 -7.98
C ALA A 129 -9.02 -10.71 -8.16
N GLN A 130 -9.89 -10.18 -9.02
CA GLN A 130 -9.84 -8.76 -9.39
C GLN A 130 -11.16 -8.16 -9.88
N ILE A 131 -11.93 -8.87 -10.70
CA ILE A 131 -13.16 -8.33 -11.30
C ILE A 131 -14.35 -8.71 -10.43
N LEU A 132 -15.22 -7.75 -10.10
CA LEU A 132 -16.37 -7.95 -9.24
C LEU A 132 -17.63 -8.13 -10.09
N VAL A 133 -18.11 -9.37 -10.17
CA VAL A 133 -19.34 -9.70 -10.92
C VAL A 133 -20.54 -9.64 -9.97
N PRO A 134 -21.48 -8.70 -10.17
CA PRO A 134 -22.60 -8.49 -9.24
C PRO A 134 -23.62 -9.64 -9.33
N LEU A 135 -23.98 -10.21 -8.17
CA LEU A 135 -24.89 -11.34 -8.05
C LEU A 135 -26.37 -10.94 -7.95
N SER A 136 -26.68 -9.65 -7.99
CA SER A 136 -28.06 -9.12 -8.05
C SER A 136 -28.75 -9.44 -9.38
N THR A 137 -27.98 -9.68 -10.44
CA THR A 137 -28.49 -10.14 -11.73
C THR A 137 -28.56 -11.66 -11.75
N GLY A 138 -29.75 -12.24 -11.88
CA GLY A 138 -29.95 -13.69 -11.80
C GLY A 138 -29.13 -14.51 -12.80
N GLU A 139 -28.82 -13.95 -13.98
CA GLU A 139 -27.93 -14.57 -14.98
C GLU A 139 -26.49 -14.71 -14.46
N PHE A 140 -26.05 -13.77 -13.61
CA PHE A 140 -24.73 -13.74 -12.99
C PHE A 140 -24.73 -14.36 -11.60
N ASN A 141 -25.77 -15.09 -11.19
CA ASN A 141 -25.85 -15.69 -9.85
C ASN A 141 -26.15 -17.18 -9.94
N LYS A 142 -25.42 -17.89 -10.80
CA LYS A 142 -25.56 -19.33 -10.99
C LYS A 142 -24.27 -19.94 -11.51
N PHE A 143 -23.59 -20.71 -10.67
CA PHE A 143 -22.24 -21.20 -10.97
C PHE A 143 -22.01 -22.64 -10.55
N ASP A 144 -21.08 -23.29 -11.24
CA ASP A 144 -20.50 -24.54 -10.79
C ASP A 144 -19.13 -24.25 -10.18
N THR A 145 -18.81 -24.87 -9.04
CA THR A 145 -17.44 -24.80 -8.52
C THR A 145 -16.52 -25.73 -9.32
N VAL A 146 -15.21 -25.56 -9.15
CA VAL A 146 -14.22 -26.49 -9.69
C VAL A 146 -13.42 -27.07 -8.53
N LYS A 147 -13.24 -28.39 -8.51
CA LYS A 147 -12.51 -29.07 -7.44
C LYS A 147 -11.09 -28.52 -7.29
N GLY A 148 -10.73 -28.19 -6.06
CA GLY A 148 -9.40 -27.67 -5.71
C GLY A 148 -9.17 -26.21 -6.11
N ARG A 149 -10.22 -25.48 -6.54
CA ARG A 149 -10.16 -24.05 -6.86
C ARG A 149 -11.04 -23.24 -5.92
N ASN A 150 -10.64 -22.00 -5.65
CA ASN A 150 -11.49 -21.05 -4.95
C ASN A 150 -12.64 -20.58 -5.85
N LEU A 151 -13.82 -20.45 -5.25
CA LEU A 151 -14.87 -19.54 -5.71
C LEU A 151 -15.06 -18.50 -4.62
N ILE A 152 -14.54 -17.30 -4.84
CA ILE A 152 -14.51 -16.24 -3.83
C ILE A 152 -15.71 -15.31 -4.01
N TYR A 153 -16.30 -14.94 -2.90
CA TYR A 153 -17.38 -13.98 -2.79
C TYR A 153 -16.90 -12.75 -2.02
N TYR A 154 -17.17 -11.58 -2.57
CA TYR A 154 -17.02 -10.30 -1.89
C TYR A 154 -18.40 -9.81 -1.44
N VAL A 155 -18.52 -9.47 -0.17
CA VAL A 155 -19.72 -8.92 0.45
C VAL A 155 -19.42 -7.47 0.79
N LYS A 156 -20.01 -6.55 0.02
CA LYS A 156 -19.93 -5.11 0.29
C LYS A 156 -21.14 -4.71 1.11
N VAL A 157 -20.90 -3.96 2.18
CA VAL A 157 -21.95 -3.34 2.98
C VAL A 157 -21.80 -1.84 2.89
N THR A 158 -22.89 -1.13 2.59
CA THR A 158 -22.94 0.33 2.58
C THR A 158 -24.05 0.82 3.50
N THR A 159 -23.70 1.67 4.46
CA THR A 159 -24.67 2.24 5.40
C THR A 159 -25.15 3.62 4.94
N PRO A 160 -26.43 3.97 5.15
CA PRO A 160 -26.85 5.36 5.03
C PRO A 160 -26.27 6.20 6.17
N GLU A 161 -26.27 7.53 6.00
CA GLU A 161 -25.84 8.49 7.03
C GLU A 161 -26.66 8.35 8.33
N VAL A 162 -27.96 8.08 8.19
CA VAL A 162 -28.86 7.84 9.33
C VAL A 162 -29.03 6.34 9.53
N MET A 163 -28.16 5.75 10.34
CA MET A 163 -28.19 4.35 10.76
C MET A 163 -27.91 4.24 12.25
N ASN A 164 -28.59 3.34 12.96
CA ASN A 164 -28.30 3.08 14.37
C ASN A 164 -26.99 2.30 14.48
N ALA A 165 -26.11 2.75 15.37
CA ALA A 165 -24.89 2.01 15.70
C ALA A 165 -25.25 0.71 16.42
N GLY A 166 -24.51 -0.36 16.16
CA GLY A 166 -24.79 -1.67 16.73
C GLY A 166 -24.22 -2.81 15.91
N VAL A 167 -24.41 -4.02 16.41
CA VAL A 167 -23.99 -5.26 15.76
C VAL A 167 -25.21 -5.93 15.14
N TYR A 168 -25.19 -6.09 13.84
CA TYR A 168 -26.25 -6.70 13.04
C TYR A 168 -25.78 -8.07 12.56
N VAL A 169 -26.57 -9.11 12.82
CA VAL A 169 -26.20 -10.49 12.51
C VAL A 169 -27.18 -11.13 11.53
N GLY A 170 -26.67 -12.04 10.70
CA GLY A 170 -27.46 -12.81 9.76
C GLY A 170 -26.63 -13.83 9.01
N ASN A 171 -27.05 -14.18 7.79
CA ASN A 171 -26.33 -15.17 6.97
C ASN A 171 -26.34 -14.80 5.49
N VAL A 172 -25.21 -15.03 4.83
CA VAL A 172 -25.17 -15.26 3.39
C VAL A 172 -25.50 -16.73 3.15
N THR A 173 -26.46 -16.99 2.27
CA THR A 173 -26.97 -18.34 1.96
C THR A 173 -26.53 -18.73 0.55
N LEU A 174 -25.79 -19.82 0.44
CA LEU A 174 -25.44 -20.45 -0.84
C LEU A 174 -26.34 -21.66 -1.07
N THR A 175 -27.26 -21.60 -2.01
CA THR A 175 -28.07 -22.76 -2.43
C THR A 175 -27.42 -23.44 -3.61
N HIS A 176 -27.40 -24.78 -3.61
CA HIS A 176 -26.86 -25.61 -4.70
C HIS A 176 -27.73 -26.87 -4.85
N ASP A 177 -27.50 -27.67 -5.90
CA ASP A 177 -28.35 -28.83 -6.22
C ASP A 177 -28.56 -29.82 -5.05
N ASP A 178 -27.54 -29.99 -4.21
CA ASP A 178 -27.52 -30.94 -3.10
C ASP A 178 -27.88 -30.33 -1.73
N GLY A 179 -28.18 -29.02 -1.65
CA GLY A 179 -28.55 -28.39 -0.39
C GLY A 179 -28.21 -26.91 -0.26
N THR A 180 -27.83 -26.53 0.96
CA THR A 180 -27.60 -25.13 1.32
C THR A 180 -26.44 -25.02 2.29
N ILE A 181 -25.59 -24.01 2.07
CA ILE A 181 -24.49 -23.62 2.94
C ILE A 181 -24.85 -22.25 3.52
N SER A 182 -24.77 -22.11 4.84
CA SER A 182 -25.01 -20.85 5.54
C SER A 182 -23.68 -20.30 6.04
N VAL A 183 -23.34 -19.09 5.60
CA VAL A 183 -22.14 -18.36 6.01
C VAL A 183 -22.59 -17.25 6.99
N PRO A 184 -22.30 -17.36 8.29
CA PRO A 184 -22.67 -16.33 9.26
C PRO A 184 -21.99 -15.00 8.94
N ILE A 185 -22.73 -13.89 9.02
CA ILE A 185 -22.22 -12.54 8.86
C ILE A 185 -22.57 -11.68 10.08
N GLU A 186 -21.61 -10.86 10.50
CA GLU A 186 -21.70 -9.88 11.59
C GLU A 186 -21.23 -8.53 11.05
N VAL A 187 -22.14 -7.55 11.03
CA VAL A 187 -21.85 -6.17 10.60
C VAL A 187 -21.90 -5.26 11.82
N THR A 188 -20.79 -4.61 12.14
CA THR A 188 -20.72 -3.60 13.21
C THR A 188 -20.79 -2.20 12.61
N VAL A 189 -21.90 -1.50 12.86
CA VAL A 189 -22.06 -0.08 12.52
C VAL A 189 -21.53 0.77 13.68
N LEU A 190 -20.50 1.57 13.41
CA LEU A 190 -19.84 2.42 14.41
C LEU A 190 -20.67 3.67 14.73
N ASP A 191 -20.49 4.21 15.93
CA ASP A 191 -21.24 5.40 16.39
C ASP A 191 -20.59 6.73 16.00
N PHE A 192 -20.18 6.83 14.74
CA PHE A 192 -19.82 8.08 14.06
C PHE A 192 -20.13 7.94 12.57
N SER A 193 -20.16 9.07 11.85
CA SER A 193 -20.44 9.10 10.41
C SER A 193 -19.28 9.69 9.66
N LEU A 194 -19.02 9.16 8.47
CA LEU A 194 -18.15 9.78 7.48
C LEU A 194 -18.88 10.87 6.71
N GLN A 195 -18.11 11.73 6.04
CA GLN A 195 -18.66 12.77 5.19
C GLN A 195 -19.22 12.17 3.90
N THR A 196 -20.32 12.76 3.41
CA THR A 196 -20.89 12.38 2.11
C THR A 196 -20.02 12.86 0.97
N ARG A 197 -19.46 14.07 1.10
CA ARG A 197 -18.43 14.58 0.21
C ARG A 197 -17.07 14.25 0.81
N PRO A 198 -16.23 13.45 0.12
CA PRO A 198 -14.90 13.14 0.58
C PRO A 198 -14.04 14.37 0.79
N VAL A 199 -13.24 14.33 1.85
CA VAL A 199 -12.21 15.37 2.08
C VAL A 199 -10.95 15.11 1.27
N LEU A 200 -10.53 13.84 1.14
CA LEU A 200 -9.51 13.48 0.16
C LEU A 200 -10.13 13.57 -1.23
N ARG A 201 -9.75 14.61 -1.98
CA ARG A 201 -10.30 14.86 -3.32
C ARG A 201 -9.82 13.80 -4.29
N SER A 202 -10.64 13.44 -5.26
CA SER A 202 -10.24 12.54 -6.34
C SER A 202 -10.47 13.16 -7.71
N ASP A 203 -9.70 12.74 -8.70
CA ASP A 203 -9.95 12.99 -10.12
C ASP A 203 -9.55 11.77 -10.95
N LEU A 204 -10.52 10.98 -11.40
CA LEU A 204 -10.27 9.83 -12.27
C LEU A 204 -10.66 10.18 -13.71
N LEU A 205 -9.68 10.25 -14.60
CA LEU A 205 -9.91 10.63 -15.99
C LEU A 205 -10.44 9.44 -16.79
N TYR A 206 -11.50 9.66 -17.57
CA TYR A 206 -12.05 8.64 -18.48
C TYR A 206 -11.73 8.95 -19.95
N TRP A 207 -11.13 7.99 -20.66
CA TRP A 207 -10.75 8.13 -22.07
C TRP A 207 -11.78 7.49 -22.99
N GLY A 208 -12.69 8.29 -23.54
CA GLY A 208 -13.78 7.76 -24.37
C GLY A 208 -13.33 6.98 -25.60
N ASP A 209 -12.22 7.37 -26.23
CA ASP A 209 -11.70 6.65 -27.41
C ASP A 209 -11.17 5.26 -27.05
N PHE A 210 -10.64 5.04 -25.84
CA PHE A 210 -10.14 3.74 -25.42
C PHE A 210 -11.26 2.71 -25.41
N THR A 211 -12.43 3.06 -24.88
CA THR A 211 -13.61 2.18 -24.86
C THR A 211 -14.02 1.82 -26.28
N THR A 212 -14.25 2.80 -27.15
CA THR A 212 -14.69 2.52 -28.53
C THR A 212 -13.67 1.69 -29.33
N ARG A 213 -12.37 1.97 -29.16
CA ARG A 213 -11.27 1.24 -29.81
C ARG A 213 -11.12 -0.19 -29.29
N TYR A 214 -11.21 -0.38 -27.97
CA TYR A 214 -11.12 -1.69 -27.33
C TYR A 214 -12.20 -2.63 -27.86
N TYR A 215 -13.47 -2.20 -27.82
CA TYR A 215 -14.59 -2.97 -28.33
C TYR A 215 -14.44 -3.30 -29.82
N LYS A 216 -14.00 -2.34 -30.63
CA LYS A 216 -13.73 -2.56 -32.06
C LYS A 216 -12.60 -3.56 -32.32
N MET A 217 -11.55 -3.54 -31.50
CA MET A 217 -10.38 -4.43 -31.64
C MET A 217 -10.75 -5.91 -31.43
N TYR A 218 -11.79 -6.17 -30.65
CA TYR A 218 -12.32 -7.51 -30.41
C TYR A 218 -13.56 -7.84 -31.25
N ASP A 219 -13.78 -7.15 -32.38
CA ASP A 219 -14.92 -7.38 -33.29
C ASP A 219 -16.32 -7.12 -32.67
N HIS A 220 -16.40 -6.32 -31.61
CA HIS A 220 -17.64 -5.90 -30.93
C HIS A 220 -17.88 -4.39 -30.99
N PRO A 221 -17.89 -3.72 -32.16
CA PRO A 221 -18.05 -2.27 -32.23
C PRO A 221 -19.37 -1.80 -31.57
N ILE A 222 -19.28 -0.79 -30.71
CA ILE A 222 -20.42 -0.21 -29.99
C ILE A 222 -20.97 1.03 -30.70
N THR A 223 -22.27 1.26 -30.57
CA THR A 223 -22.95 2.49 -31.01
C THR A 223 -22.74 3.64 -30.03
N ASP A 224 -22.98 4.89 -30.46
CA ASP A 224 -22.93 6.06 -29.58
C ASP A 224 -23.87 5.94 -28.37
N THR A 225 -25.04 5.31 -28.55
CA THR A 225 -25.97 5.05 -27.44
C THR A 225 -25.39 4.07 -26.43
N GLN A 226 -24.78 2.98 -26.89
CA GLN A 226 -24.12 2.02 -26.00
C GLN A 226 -22.91 2.65 -25.31
N TYR A 227 -22.13 3.47 -26.03
CA TYR A 227 -21.03 4.23 -25.44
C TYR A 227 -21.53 5.14 -24.30
N ASN A 228 -22.59 5.92 -24.52
CA ASN A 228 -23.14 6.80 -23.49
C ASN A 228 -23.65 6.00 -22.27
N GLN A 229 -24.29 4.84 -22.50
CA GLN A 229 -24.73 3.96 -21.41
C GLN A 229 -23.55 3.40 -20.59
N LEU A 230 -22.48 2.98 -21.25
CA LEU A 230 -21.26 2.53 -20.59
C LEU A 230 -20.61 3.68 -19.82
N TYR A 231 -20.55 4.86 -20.41
CA TYR A 231 -20.01 6.05 -19.77
C TYR A 231 -20.80 6.42 -18.50
N ASP A 232 -22.14 6.49 -18.58
CA ASP A 232 -23.01 6.73 -17.42
C ASP A 232 -22.80 5.65 -16.33
N GLN A 233 -22.61 4.40 -16.74
CA GLN A 233 -22.32 3.30 -15.81
C GLN A 233 -20.97 3.47 -15.10
N ALA A 234 -19.92 3.90 -15.81
CA ALA A 234 -18.62 4.19 -15.20
C ALA A 234 -18.73 5.32 -14.16
N LEU A 235 -19.47 6.37 -14.47
CA LEU A 235 -19.71 7.48 -13.54
C LEU A 235 -20.47 7.02 -12.28
N GLU A 236 -21.49 6.18 -12.43
CA GLU A 236 -22.24 5.63 -11.29
C GLU A 236 -21.36 4.75 -10.40
N ILE A 237 -20.49 3.93 -11.00
CA ILE A 237 -19.51 3.11 -10.28
C ILE A 237 -18.53 4.00 -9.49
N CYS A 238 -18.07 5.12 -10.04
CA CYS A 238 -17.25 6.09 -9.32
C CYS A 238 -18.01 6.75 -8.16
N ARG A 239 -19.22 7.27 -8.42
CA ARG A 239 -20.02 8.01 -7.42
C ARG A 239 -20.42 7.13 -6.23
N SER A 240 -20.82 5.89 -6.48
CA SER A 240 -21.13 4.89 -5.44
C SER A 240 -19.91 4.47 -4.61
N ASN A 241 -18.70 4.74 -5.12
CA ASN A 241 -17.43 4.56 -4.42
C ASN A 241 -16.80 5.87 -3.96
N LYS A 242 -17.58 6.96 -3.93
CA LYS A 242 -17.13 8.30 -3.51
C LYS A 242 -15.89 8.81 -4.26
N LEU A 243 -15.78 8.47 -5.54
CA LEU A 243 -14.71 8.93 -6.41
C LEU A 243 -15.29 9.89 -7.46
N THR A 244 -14.55 10.94 -7.75
CA THR A 244 -14.91 11.91 -8.80
C THR A 244 -14.24 11.53 -10.11
N CYS A 245 -14.96 11.62 -11.23
CA CYS A 245 -14.43 11.47 -12.57
C CYS A 245 -14.65 12.78 -13.35
N THR A 246 -13.62 13.62 -13.55
CA THR A 246 -13.85 15.01 -14.00
C THR A 246 -14.01 15.22 -15.51
N ASN A 247 -13.91 14.18 -16.34
CA ASN A 247 -14.00 14.36 -17.80
C ASN A 247 -15.43 14.68 -18.29
N ALA A 248 -15.50 15.35 -19.45
CA ALA A 248 -16.49 16.26 -20.08
C ALA A 248 -18.02 16.15 -19.89
N TYR A 249 -18.59 15.28 -19.04
CA TYR A 249 -20.05 15.14 -18.95
C TYR A 249 -20.63 15.15 -17.54
N ASP A 250 -19.80 15.13 -16.48
CA ASP A 250 -20.29 15.33 -15.11
C ASP A 250 -20.70 16.79 -14.87
N VAL A 251 -19.97 17.75 -15.43
CA VAL A 251 -20.20 19.18 -15.14
C VAL A 251 -21.14 19.80 -16.19
N PRO A 252 -22.23 20.47 -15.81
CA PRO A 252 -23.26 20.92 -16.76
C PRO A 252 -22.77 21.91 -17.84
N GLY A 253 -22.54 21.44 -19.08
CA GLY A 253 -22.40 22.20 -20.34
C GLY A 253 -21.99 23.67 -20.21
N ALA A 254 -20.81 23.93 -19.64
CA ALA A 254 -20.26 25.26 -19.50
C ALA A 254 -20.17 25.96 -20.86
N PHE A 255 -20.32 27.29 -20.88
CA PHE A 255 -20.35 28.12 -22.10
C PHE A 255 -21.53 27.91 -23.06
N ASP A 256 -22.35 26.87 -22.90
CA ASP A 256 -23.66 26.73 -23.57
C ASP A 256 -24.80 27.44 -22.81
N LYS A 257 -24.48 27.97 -21.63
CA LYS A 257 -25.40 28.62 -20.68
C LYS A 257 -24.88 30.02 -20.33
N THR A 258 -25.71 30.86 -19.72
CA THR A 258 -25.18 32.06 -19.05
C THR A 258 -24.37 31.64 -17.80
N PRO A 259 -23.47 32.49 -17.27
CA PRO A 259 -22.76 32.18 -16.02
C PRO A 259 -23.70 31.83 -14.84
N GLU A 260 -24.82 32.55 -14.72
CA GLU A 260 -25.83 32.30 -13.68
C GLU A 260 -26.51 30.93 -13.86
N ASP A 261 -26.96 30.62 -15.09
CA ASP A 261 -27.60 29.34 -15.39
C ASP A 261 -26.63 28.16 -15.23
N TYR A 262 -25.36 28.35 -15.57
CA TYR A 262 -24.31 27.35 -15.36
C TYR A 262 -24.14 27.03 -13.87
N VAL A 263 -23.98 28.06 -13.03
CA VAL A 263 -23.80 27.87 -11.59
C VAL A 263 -25.03 27.26 -10.93
N ASN A 264 -26.24 27.66 -11.34
CA ASN A 264 -27.47 27.06 -10.84
C ASN A 264 -27.58 25.57 -11.22
N ALA A 265 -27.23 25.21 -12.46
CA ALA A 265 -27.19 23.82 -12.89
C ALA A 265 -26.12 23.03 -12.12
N LEU A 266 -24.94 23.60 -11.90
CA LEU A 266 -23.86 22.98 -11.16
C LEU A 266 -24.24 22.73 -9.70
N LYS A 267 -24.90 23.70 -9.03
CA LYS A 267 -25.41 23.50 -7.65
C LYS A 267 -26.38 22.33 -7.59
N ALA A 268 -27.38 22.30 -8.46
CA ALA A 268 -28.33 21.20 -8.51
C ALA A 268 -27.65 19.86 -8.79
N PHE A 269 -26.64 19.84 -9.66
CA PHE A 269 -25.84 18.66 -9.94
C PHE A 269 -25.04 18.19 -8.70
N LEU A 270 -24.35 19.08 -8.00
CA LEU A 270 -23.58 18.75 -6.79
C LEU A 270 -24.48 18.36 -5.61
N GLU A 271 -25.69 18.90 -5.52
CA GLU A 271 -26.71 18.48 -4.53
C GLU A 271 -27.21 17.07 -4.81
N ALA A 272 -27.40 16.72 -6.10
CA ALA A 272 -27.79 15.37 -6.51
C ALA A 272 -26.63 14.35 -6.44
N ASN A 273 -25.38 14.83 -6.51
CA ASN A 273 -24.17 14.00 -6.51
C ASN A 273 -23.20 14.48 -5.42
N PRO A 274 -23.58 14.34 -4.13
CA PRO A 274 -22.84 14.94 -3.03
C PRO A 274 -21.43 14.36 -2.84
N SER A 275 -21.14 13.18 -3.39
CA SER A 275 -19.81 12.55 -3.35
C SER A 275 -18.77 13.19 -4.27
N ILE A 276 -19.18 14.09 -5.17
CA ILE A 276 -18.25 14.82 -6.02
C ILE A 276 -17.44 15.83 -5.19
N SER A 277 -16.12 15.66 -5.21
CA SER A 277 -15.16 16.44 -4.41
C SER A 277 -14.48 17.56 -5.20
N THR A 278 -14.53 17.52 -6.54
CA THR A 278 -13.86 18.49 -7.41
C THR A 278 -14.54 18.57 -8.78
N PHE A 279 -14.27 19.62 -9.56
CA PHE A 279 -14.67 19.69 -10.97
C PHE A 279 -13.76 20.60 -11.79
N ASN A 280 -13.75 20.42 -13.11
CA ASN A 280 -12.97 21.28 -14.01
C ASN A 280 -13.57 22.69 -14.11
N ALA A 281 -12.75 23.70 -13.85
CA ALA A 281 -13.12 25.10 -14.01
C ALA A 281 -13.46 25.40 -15.49
N PRO A 282 -14.49 26.21 -15.76
CA PRO A 282 -14.84 26.58 -17.13
C PRO A 282 -13.82 27.59 -17.67
N ILE A 283 -12.78 27.11 -18.36
CA ILE A 283 -11.73 27.93 -18.97
C ILE A 283 -11.90 27.94 -20.49
N ALA A 284 -12.04 29.14 -21.07
CA ALA A 284 -12.01 29.33 -22.50
C ALA A 284 -10.62 29.80 -22.93
N TYR A 285 -10.06 29.20 -23.98
CA TYR A 285 -8.76 29.59 -24.55
C TYR A 285 -8.95 30.30 -25.88
N SER A 286 -8.33 31.48 -26.04
CA SER A 286 -8.22 32.15 -27.34
C SER A 286 -7.12 31.52 -28.21
N ASP A 287 -6.12 30.89 -27.58
CA ASP A 287 -5.09 30.08 -28.22
C ASP A 287 -4.75 28.90 -27.30
N TRP A 288 -5.29 27.72 -27.61
CA TRP A 288 -5.05 26.50 -26.84
C TRP A 288 -3.58 26.06 -26.87
N GLY A 289 -2.90 26.19 -28.02
CA GLY A 289 -1.53 25.69 -28.20
C GLY A 289 -0.52 26.44 -27.32
N ASN A 290 -0.73 27.74 -27.13
CA ASN A 290 0.05 28.56 -26.21
C ASN A 290 -0.67 28.83 -24.88
N ARG A 291 -1.75 28.09 -24.57
CA ARG A 291 -2.52 28.24 -23.33
C ARG A 291 -2.88 29.70 -22.99
N VAL A 292 -3.32 30.48 -23.97
CA VAL A 292 -3.77 31.86 -23.76
C VAL A 292 -5.26 31.83 -23.44
N ILE A 293 -5.62 32.26 -22.23
CA ILE A 293 -7.01 32.31 -21.76
C ILE A 293 -7.74 33.49 -22.42
N ASP A 294 -8.94 33.23 -22.91
CA ASP A 294 -9.92 34.26 -23.26
C ASP A 294 -10.53 34.82 -21.97
N THR A 295 -9.90 35.88 -21.44
CA THR A 295 -10.28 36.49 -20.16
C THR A 295 -11.72 36.98 -20.15
N GLU A 296 -12.18 37.60 -21.24
CA GLU A 296 -13.54 38.18 -21.33
C GLU A 296 -14.60 37.08 -21.26
N ARG A 297 -14.34 35.93 -21.88
CA ARG A 297 -15.26 34.79 -21.83
C ARG A 297 -15.18 33.99 -20.54
N THR A 298 -13.99 33.87 -19.94
CA THR A 298 -13.74 33.02 -18.77
C THR A 298 -14.15 33.68 -17.46
N LEU A 299 -13.74 34.93 -17.24
CA LEU A 299 -13.87 35.61 -15.96
C LEU A 299 -15.31 35.71 -15.42
N PRO A 300 -16.37 35.92 -16.24
CA PRO A 300 -17.75 35.91 -15.76
C PRO A 300 -18.17 34.60 -15.08
N TYR A 301 -17.66 33.45 -15.54
CA TYR A 301 -18.00 32.15 -14.94
C TYR A 301 -17.25 31.93 -13.64
N LEU A 302 -15.96 32.28 -13.57
CA LEU A 302 -15.18 32.17 -12.35
C LEU A 302 -15.74 33.08 -11.25
N ASN A 303 -16.15 34.31 -11.59
CA ASN A 303 -16.82 35.20 -10.65
C ASN A 303 -18.16 34.63 -10.16
N ALA A 304 -18.96 34.06 -11.06
CA ALA A 304 -20.22 33.42 -10.66
C ALA A 304 -19.99 32.21 -9.72
N LEU A 305 -18.94 31.41 -9.98
CA LEU A 305 -18.53 30.31 -9.09
C LEU A 305 -18.08 30.83 -7.72
N LYS A 306 -17.29 31.91 -7.70
CA LYS A 306 -16.82 32.56 -6.48
C LYS A 306 -17.97 33.12 -5.65
N ASP A 307 -18.88 33.87 -6.27
CA ASP A 307 -20.06 34.44 -5.61
C ASP A 307 -20.98 33.34 -5.05
N ALA A 308 -20.96 32.17 -5.67
CA ALA A 308 -21.68 30.98 -5.21
C ALA A 308 -20.95 30.14 -4.15
N GLY A 309 -19.69 30.45 -3.83
CA GLY A 309 -18.86 29.67 -2.90
C GLY A 309 -18.42 28.31 -3.45
N LEU A 310 -18.39 28.13 -4.78
CA LEU A 310 -18.02 26.88 -5.44
C LEU A 310 -16.61 26.89 -6.04
N LEU A 311 -15.95 28.04 -6.10
CA LEU A 311 -14.65 28.18 -6.77
C LEU A 311 -13.56 27.30 -6.13
N SER A 312 -13.60 27.06 -4.82
CA SER A 312 -12.62 26.21 -4.12
C SER A 312 -12.67 24.72 -4.50
N MET A 313 -13.77 24.28 -5.13
CA MET A 313 -13.89 22.93 -5.68
C MET A 313 -13.43 22.87 -7.15
N ALA A 314 -13.23 24.02 -7.80
CA ALA A 314 -12.86 24.09 -9.21
C ALA A 314 -11.34 23.96 -9.38
N ILE A 315 -10.90 23.10 -10.28
CA ILE A 315 -9.50 22.96 -10.68
C ILE A 315 -9.29 23.43 -12.12
N MET A 316 -8.18 24.09 -12.38
CA MET A 316 -7.71 24.37 -13.74
C MET A 316 -6.57 23.41 -14.08
N TYR A 317 -6.88 22.33 -14.80
CA TYR A 317 -5.86 21.49 -15.41
C TYR A 317 -5.15 22.27 -16.51
N SER A 318 -3.90 22.68 -16.30
CA SER A 318 -3.23 23.65 -17.16
C SER A 318 -2.26 23.03 -18.17
N VAL A 319 -1.22 22.39 -17.66
CA VAL A 319 -0.09 21.84 -18.44
C VAL A 319 0.20 20.44 -17.93
N ASP A 320 0.26 19.49 -18.86
CA ASP A 320 0.49 18.09 -18.56
C ASP A 320 2.00 17.80 -18.51
N GLU A 321 2.48 17.22 -17.41
CA GLU A 321 3.88 16.79 -17.18
C GLU A 321 4.93 17.71 -17.83
N PRO A 322 5.03 18.99 -17.42
CA PRO A 322 5.86 19.97 -18.10
C PRO A 322 7.33 19.55 -18.14
N HIS A 323 7.89 19.42 -19.35
CA HIS A 323 9.25 18.88 -19.56
C HIS A 323 10.06 19.62 -20.64
N ASN A 324 9.51 20.67 -21.25
CA ASN A 324 10.18 21.47 -22.27
C ASN A 324 9.92 22.98 -22.12
N GLU A 325 10.64 23.82 -22.88
CA GLU A 325 10.55 25.29 -22.73
C GLU A 325 9.17 25.87 -23.03
N THR A 326 8.42 25.26 -23.95
CA THR A 326 7.06 25.70 -24.27
C THR A 326 6.14 25.48 -23.08
N ASP A 327 6.23 24.31 -22.45
CA ASP A 327 5.44 23.96 -21.27
C ASP A 327 5.75 24.88 -20.09
N PHE A 328 7.04 25.14 -19.82
CA PHE A 328 7.46 26.06 -18.77
C PHE A 328 6.95 27.49 -19.01
N ALA A 329 7.00 27.96 -20.26
CA ALA A 329 6.49 29.28 -20.62
C ALA A 329 4.96 29.37 -20.50
N ASN A 330 4.24 28.31 -20.88
CA ASN A 330 2.79 28.21 -20.74
C ASN A 330 2.37 28.20 -19.27
N LEU A 331 3.05 27.42 -18.44
CA LEU A 331 2.77 27.35 -17.01
C LEU A 331 2.94 28.72 -16.33
N ASN A 332 4.05 29.39 -16.56
CA ASN A 332 4.28 30.74 -16.04
C ASN A 332 3.26 31.78 -16.55
N ARG A 333 2.79 31.63 -17.79
CA ARG A 333 1.75 32.50 -18.35
C ARG A 333 0.42 32.32 -17.61
N LEU A 334 0.04 31.06 -17.35
CA LEU A 334 -1.20 30.72 -16.66
C LEU A 334 -1.16 31.16 -15.20
N GLY A 335 -0.04 30.92 -14.49
CA GLY A 335 0.13 31.41 -13.12
C GLY A 335 0.02 32.94 -13.01
N LYS A 336 0.63 33.69 -13.94
CA LYS A 336 0.46 35.15 -13.98
C LYS A 336 -0.98 35.57 -14.24
N TRP A 337 -1.70 34.81 -15.05
CA TRP A 337 -3.10 35.08 -15.34
C TRP A 337 -3.97 34.82 -14.11
N THR A 338 -3.76 33.71 -13.40
CA THR A 338 -4.49 33.44 -12.15
C THR A 338 -4.20 34.50 -11.10
N ASP A 339 -2.94 34.87 -10.89
CA ASP A 339 -2.54 35.96 -9.97
C ASP A 339 -3.25 37.29 -10.27
N GLU A 340 -3.35 37.66 -11.56
CA GLU A 340 -3.93 38.94 -11.98
C GLU A 340 -5.46 38.96 -11.89
N TYR A 341 -6.12 37.87 -12.30
CA TYR A 341 -7.57 37.87 -12.53
C TYR A 341 -8.37 37.04 -11.52
N CYS A 342 -7.81 35.96 -10.98
CA CYS A 342 -8.53 35.02 -10.12
C CYS A 342 -7.56 34.19 -9.23
N PRO A 343 -6.91 34.80 -8.22
CA PRO A 343 -5.87 34.13 -7.42
C PRO A 343 -6.41 33.00 -6.51
N GLU A 344 -7.73 32.86 -6.39
CA GLU A 344 -8.38 31.76 -5.67
C GLU A 344 -8.60 30.51 -6.54
N LEU A 345 -8.42 30.61 -7.87
CA LEU A 345 -8.56 29.47 -8.76
C LEU A 345 -7.31 28.58 -8.64
N GLN A 346 -7.52 27.30 -8.35
CA GLN A 346 -6.43 26.36 -8.15
C GLN A 346 -5.88 25.86 -9.48
N ASN A 347 -4.66 26.30 -9.83
CA ASN A 347 -3.92 25.76 -10.96
C ASN A 347 -3.35 24.37 -10.63
N TYR A 348 -3.89 23.35 -11.29
CA TYR A 348 -3.59 21.94 -11.10
C TYR A 348 -2.63 21.44 -12.18
N VAL A 349 -1.52 20.82 -11.77
CA VAL A 349 -0.44 20.39 -12.66
C VAL A 349 0.07 18.99 -12.26
N PRO A 350 -0.07 17.96 -13.11
CA PRO A 350 0.67 16.72 -12.95
C PRO A 350 2.16 16.93 -13.26
N ILE A 351 3.03 16.44 -12.38
CA ILE A 351 4.46 16.72 -12.40
C ILE A 351 5.25 15.44 -12.14
N ILE A 352 6.27 15.23 -12.98
CA ILE A 352 7.40 14.36 -12.67
C ILE A 352 8.52 15.26 -12.12
N PRO A 353 8.86 15.19 -10.81
CA PRO A 353 9.78 16.14 -10.17
C PRO A 353 11.13 16.30 -10.86
N SER A 354 11.63 15.24 -11.49
CA SER A 354 12.92 15.23 -12.19
C SER A 354 12.88 15.87 -13.58
N ALA A 355 11.69 16.05 -14.16
CA ALA A 355 11.51 16.59 -15.52
C ALA A 355 11.42 18.12 -15.56
N ILE A 356 11.11 18.76 -14.44
CA ILE A 356 10.87 20.21 -14.36
C ILE A 356 12.16 21.02 -14.13
N ASP A 357 12.38 22.05 -14.95
CA ASP A 357 13.47 23.00 -14.77
C ASP A 357 13.01 24.20 -13.92
N TRP A 358 13.23 24.10 -12.60
CA TRP A 358 12.89 25.15 -11.63
C TRP A 358 13.64 26.48 -11.85
N THR A 359 14.65 26.53 -12.72
CA THR A 359 15.27 27.82 -13.09
C THR A 359 14.44 28.60 -14.12
N LYS A 360 13.48 27.93 -14.75
CA LYS A 360 12.62 28.49 -15.81
C LYS A 360 11.16 28.59 -15.38
N VAL A 361 10.71 27.80 -14.42
CA VAL A 361 9.35 27.84 -13.88
C VAL A 361 9.33 28.70 -12.63
N ASP A 362 8.37 29.62 -12.56
CA ASP A 362 7.99 30.28 -11.32
C ASP A 362 7.20 29.28 -10.46
N PRO A 363 7.71 28.84 -9.30
CA PRO A 363 6.99 27.91 -8.46
C PRO A 363 5.63 28.48 -7.99
N GLY A 364 5.46 29.80 -7.93
CA GLY A 364 4.17 30.44 -7.62
C GLY A 364 3.10 30.22 -8.68
N ALA A 365 3.47 29.75 -9.87
CA ALA A 365 2.51 29.47 -10.94
C ALA A 365 1.70 28.18 -10.74
N ILE A 366 1.98 27.39 -9.70
CA ILE A 366 1.31 26.11 -9.41
C ILE A 366 0.68 26.18 -8.01
N ASP A 367 -0.60 25.85 -7.90
CA ASP A 367 -1.32 25.78 -6.62
C ASP A 367 -1.45 24.34 -6.13
N ILE A 368 -1.75 23.41 -7.04
CA ILE A 368 -1.83 21.98 -6.78
C ILE A 368 -0.71 21.26 -7.54
N TYR A 369 0.23 20.71 -6.77
CA TYR A 369 1.30 19.86 -7.26
C TYR A 369 0.80 18.42 -7.25
N CYS A 370 0.43 17.87 -8.40
CA CYS A 370 0.07 16.46 -8.49
C CYS A 370 1.30 15.64 -8.88
N TYR A 371 1.90 14.90 -7.95
CA TYR A 371 3.14 14.17 -8.22
C TYR A 371 2.91 12.73 -8.66
N ALA A 372 3.76 12.24 -9.57
CA ALA A 372 3.79 10.84 -9.92
C ALA A 372 4.21 10.04 -8.67
N TYR A 373 3.21 9.43 -8.04
CA TYR A 373 3.28 8.79 -6.72
C TYR A 373 4.40 7.74 -6.72
N GLY A 374 4.35 6.78 -7.66
CA GLY A 374 5.35 5.73 -7.75
C GLY A 374 6.80 6.15 -8.00
N GLY A 375 7.02 7.37 -8.48
CA GLY A 375 8.34 7.93 -8.71
C GLY A 375 8.88 8.80 -7.58
N CYS A 376 8.07 9.07 -6.55
CA CYS A 376 8.35 10.09 -5.56
C CYS A 376 9.00 9.51 -4.29
N SER A 377 10.05 10.17 -3.82
CA SER A 377 10.64 9.92 -2.51
C SER A 377 10.02 10.82 -1.44
N THR A 378 10.10 10.41 -0.18
CA THR A 378 9.68 11.25 0.95
C THR A 378 10.36 12.63 0.96
N ASP A 379 11.59 12.74 0.46
CA ASP A 379 12.27 14.03 0.37
C ASP A 379 11.71 14.93 -0.75
N GLU A 380 11.28 14.35 -1.88
CA GLU A 380 10.60 15.09 -2.94
C GLU A 380 9.22 15.58 -2.51
N LEU A 381 8.46 14.77 -1.74
CA LEU A 381 7.19 15.20 -1.15
C LEU A 381 7.38 16.40 -0.19
N LYS A 382 8.44 16.40 0.63
CA LYS A 382 8.76 17.54 1.52
C LYS A 382 9.05 18.83 0.78
N VAL A 383 9.60 18.77 -0.44
CA VAL A 383 9.83 19.97 -1.27
C VAL A 383 8.49 20.57 -1.70
N GLY A 384 7.52 19.73 -2.10
CA GLY A 384 6.15 20.15 -2.41
C GLY A 384 5.40 20.77 -1.22
N GLN A 385 5.75 20.38 0.00
CA GLN A 385 5.17 20.90 1.26
C GLN A 385 5.72 22.27 1.67
N THR A 386 6.58 22.91 0.88
CA THR A 386 7.10 24.25 1.21
C THR A 386 6.11 25.35 0.82
N GLY A 387 5.58 26.10 1.80
CA GLY A 387 4.64 27.21 1.60
C GLY A 387 3.18 26.84 1.90
N GLU A 388 2.23 27.55 1.29
CA GLU A 388 0.77 27.33 1.42
C GLU A 388 0.19 26.50 0.25
N ARG A 389 0.98 25.55 -0.29
CA ARG A 389 0.64 24.80 -1.50
C ARG A 389 -0.03 23.46 -1.20
N THR A 390 -0.90 23.02 -2.11
CA THR A 390 -1.62 21.75 -1.99
C THR A 390 -0.91 20.65 -2.76
N LEU A 391 -0.83 19.47 -2.15
CA LEU A 391 -0.17 18.30 -2.71
C LEU A 391 -1.21 17.26 -3.12
N TRP A 392 -1.15 16.83 -4.38
CA TRP A 392 -1.90 15.68 -4.90
C TRP A 392 -0.93 14.60 -5.36
N ALA A 393 -1.43 13.39 -5.56
CA ALA A 393 -0.67 12.25 -6.06
C ALA A 393 -1.37 11.59 -7.24
N TYR A 394 -0.60 11.07 -8.20
CA TYR A 394 -1.14 10.33 -9.34
C TYR A 394 -0.29 9.14 -9.79
N ALA A 395 -0.78 8.40 -10.79
CA ALA A 395 -0.12 7.22 -11.37
C ALA A 395 0.13 6.11 -10.35
N PHE A 396 -0.95 5.67 -9.72
CA PHE A 396 -0.96 4.61 -8.72
C PHE A 396 -0.78 3.22 -9.32
N ASP A 397 -0.12 2.32 -8.58
CA ASP A 397 0.12 0.95 -9.02
C ASP A 397 -1.18 0.18 -8.80
N LYS A 398 -1.70 -0.31 -9.92
CA LYS A 398 -2.96 -1.04 -10.00
C LYS A 398 -2.71 -2.54 -10.20
N SER A 399 -1.46 -2.98 -10.14
CA SER A 399 -1.06 -4.34 -10.51
C SER A 399 -1.77 -5.41 -9.68
N THR A 400 -2.04 -6.55 -10.31
CA THR A 400 -2.80 -7.66 -9.71
C THR A 400 -2.01 -8.46 -8.67
N ASN A 401 -0.76 -8.08 -8.40
CA ASN A 401 0.06 -8.74 -7.38
C ASN A 401 0.13 -7.95 -6.08
N LEU A 402 -0.34 -6.69 -6.06
CA LEU A 402 -0.46 -5.95 -4.81
C LEU A 402 -1.45 -6.61 -3.86
N SER A 403 -1.17 -6.61 -2.56
CA SER A 403 -2.18 -6.92 -1.56
C SER A 403 -3.19 -5.77 -1.47
N HIS A 404 -4.42 -6.05 -1.05
CA HIS A 404 -5.46 -5.01 -0.97
C HIS A 404 -5.11 -3.93 0.07
N SER A 405 -4.37 -4.29 1.14
CA SER A 405 -3.84 -3.32 2.09
C SER A 405 -2.91 -2.30 1.44
N GLN A 406 -2.12 -2.67 0.42
CA GLN A 406 -1.18 -1.74 -0.22
C GLN A 406 -1.90 -0.59 -0.93
N ILE A 407 -3.00 -0.87 -1.63
CA ILE A 407 -3.83 0.17 -2.27
C ILE A 407 -4.53 1.01 -1.19
N ARG A 408 -5.09 0.37 -0.16
CA ARG A 408 -5.81 1.08 0.92
C ARG A 408 -4.90 2.01 1.72
N LEU A 409 -3.64 1.63 1.91
CA LEU A 409 -2.62 2.43 2.61
C LEU A 409 -2.29 3.74 1.91
N MET A 410 -2.66 3.91 0.64
CA MET A 410 -2.51 5.18 -0.04
C MET A 410 -3.25 6.32 0.68
N GLY A 411 -4.41 6.04 1.28
CA GLY A 411 -5.13 7.03 2.10
C GLY A 411 -4.37 7.41 3.37
N TRP A 412 -3.71 6.42 3.99
CA TRP A 412 -2.91 6.61 5.19
C TRP A 412 -1.63 7.40 4.91
N GLU A 413 -0.94 7.06 3.82
CA GLU A 413 0.22 7.81 3.34
C GLU A 413 -0.18 9.22 2.93
N SER A 414 -1.32 9.36 2.23
CA SER A 414 -1.84 10.66 1.87
C SER A 414 -2.03 11.53 3.10
N LYS A 415 -2.58 10.97 4.18
CA LYS A 415 -2.74 11.70 5.42
C LYS A 415 -1.40 12.04 6.08
N LYS A 416 -0.47 11.09 6.17
CA LYS A 416 0.87 11.29 6.76
C LYS A 416 1.65 12.42 6.05
N PHE A 417 1.58 12.45 4.72
CA PHE A 417 2.35 13.35 3.88
C PHE A 417 1.55 14.57 3.40
N ASN A 418 0.41 14.87 4.03
CA ASN A 418 -0.45 16.00 3.69
C ASN A 418 -0.79 16.09 2.19
N ILE A 419 -1.05 14.94 1.58
CA ILE A 419 -1.65 14.83 0.25
C ILE A 419 -3.16 15.01 0.44
N GLU A 420 -3.74 15.97 -0.28
CA GLU A 420 -5.14 16.38 -0.16
C GLU A 420 -5.98 15.95 -1.37
N GLY A 421 -5.35 15.33 -2.37
CA GLY A 421 -6.09 14.68 -3.44
C GLY A 421 -5.31 13.64 -4.23
N ILE A 422 -6.05 12.84 -4.96
CA ILE A 422 -5.55 11.72 -5.77
C ILE A 422 -6.06 11.86 -7.20
N GLU A 423 -5.21 11.61 -8.19
CA GLU A 423 -5.58 11.54 -9.59
C GLU A 423 -5.23 10.18 -10.18
N ASP A 424 -6.05 9.71 -11.10
CA ASP A 424 -5.61 8.68 -12.03
C ASP A 424 -5.98 9.09 -13.45
N TRP A 425 -4.97 9.23 -14.28
CA TRP A 425 -5.11 9.65 -15.67
C TRP A 425 -5.97 8.69 -16.51
N CYS A 426 -6.26 7.46 -16.06
CA CYS A 426 -7.05 6.52 -16.85
C CYS A 426 -7.88 5.53 -15.99
N LEU A 427 -9.13 5.91 -15.71
CA LEU A 427 -10.16 5.03 -15.13
C LEU A 427 -10.33 3.72 -15.92
N ASN A 428 -10.26 3.82 -17.25
CA ASN A 428 -10.40 2.72 -18.21
C ASN A 428 -9.05 2.29 -18.82
N SER A 429 -8.07 2.03 -17.95
CA SER A 429 -6.67 1.65 -18.26
C SER A 429 -6.54 0.31 -19.01
N TYR A 430 -6.92 0.27 -20.29
CA TYR A 430 -6.80 -0.93 -21.15
C TYR A 430 -5.45 -1.03 -21.85
N THR A 431 -4.53 -0.13 -21.53
CA THR A 431 -3.27 0.05 -22.27
C THR A 431 -2.12 -0.76 -21.67
N TYR A 432 -1.16 -1.16 -22.50
CA TYR A 432 0.12 -1.80 -22.10
C TYR A 432 1.36 -1.06 -22.64
N GLY A 433 1.17 0.04 -23.38
CA GLY A 433 2.26 0.73 -24.04
C GLY A 433 1.81 1.89 -24.90
N TYR A 434 2.71 2.82 -25.18
CA TYR A 434 2.53 3.85 -26.20
C TYR A 434 3.52 3.68 -27.38
N GLU A 435 3.01 3.49 -28.60
CA GLU A 435 3.84 3.33 -29.80
C GLU A 435 3.30 4.14 -30.99
N ASN A 436 4.20 4.74 -31.77
CA ASN A 436 3.87 5.46 -33.01
C ASN A 436 2.78 6.53 -32.85
N GLY A 437 2.72 7.20 -31.70
CA GLY A 437 1.73 8.24 -31.42
C GLY A 437 0.36 7.69 -30.99
N GLN A 438 0.26 6.42 -30.58
CA GLN A 438 -0.99 5.81 -30.13
C GLN A 438 -0.78 4.86 -28.95
N TRP A 439 -1.74 4.89 -28.03
CA TRP A 439 -1.88 3.91 -26.96
C TRP A 439 -2.25 2.53 -27.50
N LEU A 440 -1.55 1.50 -27.05
CA LEU A 440 -1.75 0.11 -27.41
C LEU A 440 -2.65 -0.57 -26.38
N LEU A 441 -3.81 -1.04 -26.80
CA LEU A 441 -4.81 -1.62 -25.91
C LEU A 441 -4.75 -3.15 -25.96
N ASN A 442 -5.04 -3.82 -24.85
CA ASN A 442 -5.27 -5.25 -24.82
C ASN A 442 -6.20 -5.65 -23.65
N ARG A 443 -6.69 -6.90 -23.70
CA ARG A 443 -7.56 -7.48 -22.66
C ARG A 443 -6.85 -7.70 -21.33
N ASP A 444 -5.59 -8.11 -21.33
CA ASP A 444 -4.83 -8.35 -20.09
C ASP A 444 -4.76 -7.07 -19.26
N SER A 445 -4.33 -5.95 -19.85
CA SER A 445 -4.31 -4.65 -19.19
C SER A 445 -5.68 -4.22 -18.71
N ALA A 446 -6.74 -4.45 -19.49
CA ALA A 446 -8.10 -4.17 -19.05
C ALA A 446 -8.51 -4.99 -17.82
N MET A 447 -8.02 -6.23 -17.71
CA MET A 447 -8.23 -7.10 -16.55
C MET A 447 -7.35 -6.68 -15.36
N LEU A 448 -6.11 -6.25 -15.62
CA LEU A 448 -5.12 -5.99 -14.58
C LEU A 448 -5.26 -4.59 -13.96
N TYR A 449 -5.39 -3.56 -14.79
CA TYR A 449 -5.17 -2.16 -14.37
C TYR A 449 -6.41 -1.27 -14.42
N SER A 450 -7.53 -1.75 -14.94
CA SER A 450 -8.75 -0.93 -15.05
C SER A 450 -9.51 -0.88 -13.73
N TYR A 451 -10.07 0.29 -13.40
CA TYR A 451 -11.05 0.44 -12.30
C TYR A 451 -12.42 -0.12 -12.69
N VAL A 452 -12.72 -0.10 -13.99
CA VAL A 452 -13.95 -0.64 -14.58
C VAL A 452 -13.62 -1.57 -15.73
N TYR A 453 -13.95 -2.85 -15.60
CA TYR A 453 -13.66 -3.85 -16.61
C TYR A 453 -14.68 -3.77 -17.78
N PRO A 454 -14.23 -3.63 -19.05
CA PRO A 454 -15.07 -3.60 -20.24
C PRO A 454 -15.51 -5.02 -20.63
N ALA A 455 -16.55 -5.53 -19.97
CA ALA A 455 -17.13 -6.82 -20.31
C ALA A 455 -17.81 -6.78 -21.68
N MET A 456 -17.77 -7.91 -22.40
CA MET A 456 -18.35 -8.01 -23.74
C MET A 456 -18.90 -9.41 -24.01
N GLU A 457 -19.77 -9.52 -25.02
CA GLU A 457 -20.26 -10.82 -25.47
C GLU A 457 -19.07 -11.74 -25.85
N GLY A 458 -19.05 -12.97 -25.32
CA GLY A 458 -17.97 -13.92 -25.59
C GLY A 458 -16.70 -13.71 -24.75
N ASP A 459 -16.73 -12.83 -23.74
CA ASP A 459 -15.63 -12.70 -22.79
C ASP A 459 -15.49 -13.92 -21.87
N GLY A 460 -16.54 -14.73 -21.70
CA GLY A 460 -16.57 -15.87 -20.78
C GLY A 460 -16.63 -15.49 -19.30
N ILE A 461 -16.92 -14.22 -18.99
CA ILE A 461 -17.12 -13.68 -17.64
C ILE A 461 -18.60 -13.40 -17.42
N VAL A 462 -19.18 -12.50 -18.20
CA VAL A 462 -20.62 -12.18 -18.17
C VAL A 462 -21.27 -12.23 -19.55
N ASP A 463 -20.50 -12.36 -20.63
CA ASP A 463 -20.97 -12.45 -22.01
C ASP A 463 -21.96 -11.32 -22.39
N LYS A 464 -21.68 -10.09 -21.92
CA LYS A 464 -22.53 -8.92 -22.14
C LYS A 464 -21.72 -7.63 -22.18
N THR A 465 -22.08 -6.71 -23.07
CA THR A 465 -21.53 -5.35 -23.11
C THR A 465 -21.97 -4.56 -21.87
N MET A 466 -21.06 -4.40 -20.91
CA MET A 466 -21.25 -3.60 -19.70
C MET A 466 -19.90 -3.30 -19.02
N PHE A 467 -19.88 -2.34 -18.11
CA PHE A 467 -18.79 -2.22 -17.14
C PHE A 467 -19.07 -3.02 -15.88
N LEU A 468 -18.02 -3.66 -15.37
CA LEU A 468 -18.00 -4.29 -14.06
C LEU A 468 -17.01 -3.53 -13.16
N PRO A 469 -17.34 -3.27 -11.88
CA PRO A 469 -16.36 -2.75 -10.94
C PRO A 469 -15.20 -3.74 -10.77
N THR A 470 -14.03 -3.23 -10.42
CA THR A 470 -12.89 -4.05 -10.01
C THR A 470 -12.55 -3.80 -8.55
N PHE A 471 -11.80 -4.70 -7.94
CA PHE A 471 -11.33 -4.50 -6.58
C PHE A 471 -10.53 -3.23 -6.37
N ILE A 472 -9.82 -2.75 -7.40
CA ILE A 472 -9.08 -1.49 -7.31
C ILE A 472 -10.01 -0.36 -6.88
N ILE A 473 -11.20 -0.24 -7.47
CA ILE A 473 -12.09 0.88 -7.15
C ILE A 473 -12.64 0.79 -5.73
N GLU A 474 -12.89 -0.41 -5.23
CA GLU A 474 -13.32 -0.64 -3.84
C GLU A 474 -12.19 -0.30 -2.86
N GLN A 475 -10.95 -0.70 -3.14
CA GLN A 475 -9.81 -0.35 -2.29
C GLN A 475 -9.45 1.14 -2.32
N PHE A 476 -9.71 1.83 -3.45
CA PHE A 476 -9.57 3.28 -3.53
C PHE A 476 -10.64 4.01 -2.73
N ARG A 477 -11.89 3.53 -2.72
CA ARG A 477 -12.91 4.03 -1.80
C ARG A 477 -12.44 3.87 -0.36
N ASP A 478 -12.00 2.67 0.01
CA ASP A 478 -11.52 2.40 1.37
C ASP A 478 -10.36 3.33 1.77
N ALA A 479 -9.44 3.65 0.85
CA ALA A 479 -8.36 4.60 1.08
C ALA A 479 -8.88 6.02 1.36
N VAL A 480 -9.85 6.48 0.56
CA VAL A 480 -10.51 7.79 0.73
C VAL A 480 -11.26 7.85 2.07
N GLU A 481 -11.95 6.79 2.44
CA GLU A 481 -12.73 6.73 3.69
C GLU A 481 -11.82 6.62 4.92
N ASP A 482 -10.78 5.78 4.88
CA ASP A 482 -9.79 5.69 5.97
C ASP A 482 -9.06 7.02 6.21
N TYR A 483 -8.85 7.86 5.18
CA TYR A 483 -8.32 9.21 5.36
C TYR A 483 -9.18 10.03 6.34
N GLU A 484 -10.50 9.91 6.25
CA GLU A 484 -11.43 10.61 7.14
C GLU A 484 -11.40 10.07 8.57
N TYR A 485 -11.23 8.74 8.74
CA TYR A 485 -10.96 8.15 10.06
C TYR A 485 -9.74 8.80 10.71
N LEU A 486 -8.65 8.97 9.95
CA LEU A 486 -7.44 9.57 10.47
C LEU A 486 -7.63 11.05 10.84
N MET A 487 -8.46 11.81 10.13
CA MET A 487 -8.82 13.18 10.53
C MET A 487 -9.64 13.22 11.82
N LEU A 488 -10.61 12.30 11.97
CA LEU A 488 -11.39 12.17 13.20
C LEU A 488 -10.46 11.82 14.37
N LEU A 489 -9.52 10.91 14.16
CA LEU A 489 -8.51 10.54 15.15
C LEU A 489 -7.58 11.72 15.49
N GLU A 490 -7.08 12.46 14.50
CA GLU A 490 -6.23 13.64 14.74
C GLU A 490 -6.90 14.64 15.67
N SER A 491 -8.19 14.89 15.47
CA SER A 491 -8.96 15.76 16.36
C SER A 491 -8.95 15.25 17.80
N LYS A 492 -9.13 13.93 18.00
CA LYS A 492 -9.09 13.30 19.34
C LYS A 492 -7.70 13.29 19.95
N VAL A 493 -6.66 13.12 19.15
CA VAL A 493 -5.26 13.17 19.62
C VAL A 493 -4.87 14.60 20.00
N GLN A 494 -5.25 15.60 19.20
CA GLN A 494 -5.00 17.01 19.50
C GLN A 494 -5.68 17.44 20.81
N GLU A 495 -6.93 17.05 21.04
CA GLU A 495 -7.63 17.27 22.31
C GLU A 495 -6.82 16.74 23.52
N LYS A 496 -6.11 15.61 23.36
CA LYS A 496 -5.26 15.03 24.42
C LYS A 496 -3.92 15.73 24.57
N ILE A 497 -3.27 16.12 23.47
CA ILE A 497 -2.06 16.94 23.51
C ILE A 497 -2.33 18.21 24.33
N ASP A 498 -3.41 18.91 24.02
CA ASP A 498 -3.78 20.17 24.69
C ASP A 498 -4.14 19.95 26.16
N LEU A 499 -4.97 18.93 26.45
CA LEU A 499 -5.40 18.59 27.81
C LEU A 499 -4.21 18.27 28.72
N TRP A 500 -3.28 17.44 28.23
CA TRP A 500 -2.09 17.03 28.98
C TRP A 500 -0.96 18.06 28.91
N GLY A 501 -1.05 19.04 28.01
CA GLY A 501 -0.01 20.05 27.77
C GLY A 501 1.29 19.42 27.31
N LEU A 502 1.21 18.46 26.39
CA LEU A 502 2.40 17.80 25.82
C LEU A 502 3.12 18.72 24.86
N ASP A 503 4.45 18.70 24.90
CA ASP A 503 5.30 19.36 23.91
C ASP A 503 5.48 18.42 22.71
N LEU A 504 4.38 18.21 21.98
CA LEU A 504 4.31 17.38 20.78
C LEU A 504 3.44 18.09 19.74
N THR A 505 3.86 18.03 18.50
CA THR A 505 2.99 18.33 17.35
C THR A 505 2.00 17.20 17.11
N ILE A 506 0.90 17.50 16.41
CA ILE A 506 -0.05 16.44 15.99
C ILE A 506 0.64 15.39 15.12
N HIS A 507 1.56 15.81 14.25
CA HIS A 507 2.33 14.90 13.40
C HIS A 507 3.13 13.89 14.23
N GLU A 508 3.91 14.36 15.21
CA GLU A 508 4.69 13.48 16.10
C GLU A 508 3.82 12.51 16.91
N ALA A 509 2.63 12.95 17.34
CA ALA A 509 1.70 12.10 18.09
C ALA A 509 1.00 11.05 17.21
N MET A 510 0.79 11.36 15.93
CA MET A 510 0.19 10.47 14.95
C MET A 510 1.18 9.48 14.33
N GLU A 511 2.50 9.74 14.40
CA GLU A 511 3.51 8.85 13.82
C GLU A 511 3.36 7.40 14.26
N SER A 512 2.95 7.12 15.51
CA SER A 512 2.80 5.74 16.00
C SER A 512 1.73 4.92 15.28
N TYR A 513 0.75 5.54 14.62
CA TYR A 513 -0.22 4.82 13.79
C TYR A 513 0.40 4.46 12.44
N TYR A 514 1.13 5.39 11.83
CA TYR A 514 1.80 5.17 10.55
C TYR A 514 2.99 4.21 10.65
N ASP A 515 3.76 4.29 11.74
CA ASP A 515 4.91 3.41 12.06
C ASP A 515 4.51 1.93 12.20
N GLY A 516 3.21 1.63 12.36
CA GLY A 516 2.65 0.28 12.36
C GLY A 516 2.19 -0.19 10.97
N CYS A 517 2.18 0.69 9.97
CA CYS A 517 1.55 0.44 8.68
C CYS A 517 2.55 0.38 7.52
N PHE A 518 3.56 1.24 7.45
CA PHE A 518 4.49 1.25 6.31
C PHE A 518 5.86 1.81 6.71
N LEU A 519 6.88 1.46 5.93
CA LEU A 519 8.28 1.83 6.18
C LEU A 519 8.62 3.21 5.63
N ASP A 520 8.10 3.49 4.44
CA ASP A 520 8.28 4.71 3.68
C ASP A 520 7.08 4.85 2.73
N VAL A 521 7.03 5.93 1.96
CA VAL A 521 6.03 6.14 0.91
C VAL A 521 6.04 4.96 -0.07
N HIS A 522 4.87 4.33 -0.21
CA HIS A 522 4.56 3.15 -1.02
C HIS A 522 5.28 1.88 -0.60
N ARG A 523 5.66 1.78 0.67
CA ARG A 523 6.50 0.67 1.15
C ARG A 523 5.87 -0.04 2.33
N LEU A 524 4.98 -0.99 2.01
CA LEU A 524 4.52 -2.02 2.94
C LEU A 524 5.27 -3.34 2.65
N PRO A 525 5.87 -3.99 3.65
CA PRO A 525 6.40 -5.34 3.50
C PRO A 525 5.29 -6.39 3.35
N ASP A 526 5.54 -7.43 2.56
CA ASP A 526 4.59 -8.52 2.31
C ASP A 526 4.15 -9.22 3.60
N ASN A 527 2.90 -9.69 3.64
CA ASN A 527 2.29 -10.45 4.74
C ASN A 527 2.03 -9.65 6.03
N GLU A 528 1.90 -8.32 5.95
CA GLU A 528 1.57 -7.44 7.09
C GLU A 528 0.09 -6.98 7.10
N GLU A 529 -0.80 -7.69 6.40
CA GLU A 529 -2.24 -7.38 6.38
C GLU A 529 -2.87 -7.44 7.77
N SER A 530 -2.39 -8.34 8.63
CA SER A 530 -2.86 -8.47 10.02
C SER A 530 -2.37 -7.33 10.92
N GLY A 531 -1.16 -6.80 10.65
CA GLY A 531 -0.63 -5.61 11.31
C GLY A 531 -1.48 -4.40 10.98
N PHE A 532 -1.75 -4.18 9.69
CA PHE A 532 -2.64 -3.12 9.23
C PHE A 532 -4.04 -3.20 9.88
N ALA A 533 -4.66 -4.38 9.88
CA ALA A 533 -5.95 -4.61 10.53
C ALA A 533 -5.94 -4.20 12.01
N THR A 534 -4.85 -4.53 12.73
CA THR A 534 -4.67 -4.18 14.15
C THR A 534 -4.58 -2.67 14.35
N VAL A 535 -3.85 -1.97 13.47
CA VAL A 535 -3.74 -0.50 13.55
C VAL A 535 -5.10 0.15 13.27
N ARG A 536 -5.82 -0.29 12.23
CA ARG A 536 -7.16 0.24 11.91
C ARG A 536 -8.16 0.03 13.05
N GLU A 537 -8.16 -1.14 13.68
CA GLU A 537 -8.99 -1.42 14.86
C GLU A 537 -8.65 -0.47 16.03
N ARG A 538 -7.37 -0.14 16.23
CA ARG A 538 -6.97 0.86 17.23
C ARG A 538 -7.55 2.23 16.90
N VAL A 539 -7.44 2.68 15.65
CA VAL A 539 -8.00 3.97 15.19
C VAL A 539 -9.50 4.04 15.49
N ILE A 540 -10.25 3.01 15.09
CA ILE A 540 -11.70 2.88 15.39
C ILE A 540 -11.98 3.03 16.89
N ASN A 541 -11.27 2.24 17.71
CA ASN A 541 -11.49 2.21 19.15
C ASN A 541 -11.21 3.56 19.81
N GLU A 542 -10.19 4.28 19.36
CA GLU A 542 -9.83 5.59 19.91
C GLU A 542 -10.77 6.70 19.48
N ILE A 543 -11.32 6.64 18.26
CA ILE A 543 -12.39 7.54 17.81
C ILE A 543 -13.65 7.35 18.67
N GLN A 544 -14.11 6.11 18.81
CA GLN A 544 -15.36 5.79 19.52
C GLN A 544 -15.27 6.02 21.02
N ASN A 545 -14.20 5.48 21.63
CA ASN A 545 -14.11 5.43 23.08
C ASN A 545 -13.28 6.58 23.65
N GLY A 546 -12.52 7.29 22.80
CA GLY A 546 -11.57 8.32 23.19
C GLY A 546 -10.17 7.76 23.45
N VAL A 547 -9.15 8.55 23.09
CA VAL A 547 -7.72 8.23 23.19
C VAL A 547 -7.30 8.03 24.66
N SER A 548 -6.82 6.83 25.01
CA SER A 548 -6.32 6.49 26.34
C SER A 548 -4.85 6.82 26.57
N TYR A 549 -4.07 6.92 25.50
CA TYR A 549 -2.66 7.30 25.56
C TYR A 549 -2.19 7.88 24.22
N ILE A 550 -1.13 8.66 24.27
CA ILE A 550 -0.34 9.05 23.10
C ILE A 550 0.98 8.29 23.16
N MET A 551 1.43 7.78 22.02
CA MET A 551 2.65 7.00 21.93
C MET A 551 3.58 7.61 20.90
N THR A 552 4.87 7.67 21.21
CA THR A 552 5.91 8.04 20.25
C THR A 552 6.99 6.96 20.23
N THR A 553 7.61 6.79 19.07
CA THR A 553 8.67 5.83 18.82
C THR A 553 9.93 6.56 18.39
N LYS A 554 11.08 6.11 18.86
CA LYS A 554 12.39 6.63 18.42
C LYS A 554 13.36 5.47 18.24
N VAL A 555 13.92 5.37 17.04
CA VAL A 555 14.92 4.33 16.71
C VAL A 555 16.24 4.59 17.46
N ASP A 556 16.85 3.53 17.98
CA ASP A 556 18.20 3.55 18.51
C ASP A 556 19.24 3.33 17.41
N ASN A 557 19.70 4.42 16.82
CA ASN A 557 20.70 4.39 15.76
C ASN A 557 22.06 3.80 16.20
N LYS A 558 22.36 3.70 17.50
CA LYS A 558 23.61 3.08 17.97
C LYS A 558 23.55 1.55 17.92
N ASN A 559 22.36 0.98 18.11
CA ASN A 559 22.13 -0.46 18.03
C ASN A 559 21.27 -0.81 16.80
N TRP A 560 21.53 -0.13 15.68
CA TRP A 560 20.76 -0.22 14.43
C TRP A 560 20.68 -1.62 13.83
N SER A 561 21.60 -2.53 14.20
CA SER A 561 21.63 -3.90 13.67
C SER A 561 20.49 -4.78 14.18
N THR A 562 19.66 -4.26 15.07
CA THR A 562 18.34 -4.79 15.45
C THR A 562 17.45 -3.56 15.66
N ASP A 563 16.27 -3.49 15.04
CA ASP A 563 15.32 -2.36 15.11
C ASP A 563 14.88 -2.14 16.57
N ASN A 564 15.74 -1.48 17.32
CA ASN A 564 15.57 -1.18 18.72
C ASN A 564 14.95 0.19 18.81
N ARG A 565 13.89 0.30 19.59
CA ARG A 565 13.14 1.54 19.75
C ARG A 565 13.00 1.92 21.21
N TYR A 566 13.16 3.21 21.48
CA TYR A 566 12.60 3.85 22.65
C TYR A 566 11.14 4.14 22.34
N ILE A 567 10.28 3.60 23.19
CA ILE A 567 8.83 3.77 23.10
C ILE A 567 8.42 4.61 24.29
N THR A 568 7.81 5.76 24.04
CA THR A 568 7.30 6.63 25.09
C THR A 568 5.78 6.64 25.03
N VAL A 569 5.14 6.30 26.15
CA VAL A 569 3.68 6.32 26.32
C VAL A 569 3.33 7.44 27.29
N TYR A 570 2.37 8.29 26.90
CA TYR A 570 1.79 9.37 27.71
C TYR A 570 0.33 9.06 28.00
N THR A 571 -0.12 9.22 29.23
CA THR A 571 -1.52 8.99 29.63
C THR A 571 -1.92 9.91 30.80
N ASP A 572 -3.16 9.78 31.30
CA ASP A 572 -3.62 10.54 32.47
C ASP A 572 -2.70 10.32 33.68
N LYS A 573 -2.46 11.38 34.46
CA LYS A 573 -1.55 11.36 35.62
C LYS A 573 -1.88 10.31 36.69
N ASN A 574 -3.13 9.87 36.77
CA ASN A 574 -3.57 8.87 37.75
C ASN A 574 -3.63 7.45 37.15
N SER A 575 -3.30 7.30 35.87
CA SER A 575 -3.32 6.00 35.20
C SER A 575 -1.99 5.27 35.40
N ASP A 576 -2.10 3.96 35.61
CA ASP A 576 -0.97 3.07 35.38
C ASP A 576 -0.74 2.89 33.87
N ILE A 577 0.49 2.55 33.50
CA ILE A 577 0.86 2.15 32.13
C ILE A 577 1.30 0.70 32.21
N LEU A 578 0.54 -0.21 31.59
CA LEU A 578 0.93 -1.61 31.45
C LEU A 578 1.21 -1.90 29.98
N ILE A 579 2.31 -2.61 29.72
CA ILE A 579 2.68 -3.08 28.40
C ILE A 579 2.79 -4.60 28.50
N ASN A 580 1.99 -5.34 27.73
CA ASN A 580 1.83 -6.79 27.81
C ASN A 580 1.50 -7.27 29.24
N GLY A 581 0.66 -6.50 29.95
CA GLY A 581 0.29 -6.78 31.34
C GLY A 581 1.39 -6.44 32.38
N GLU A 582 2.57 -6.01 31.95
CA GLU A 582 3.64 -5.59 32.86
C GLU A 582 3.53 -4.09 33.18
N LYS A 583 3.39 -3.75 34.46
CA LYS A 583 3.36 -2.36 34.92
C LYS A 583 4.72 -1.68 34.74
N GLN A 584 4.75 -0.56 34.04
CA GLN A 584 5.96 0.20 33.74
C GLN A 584 6.28 1.23 34.83
N GLN A 585 7.54 1.63 34.91
CA GLN A 585 7.96 2.72 35.78
C GLN A 585 7.56 4.06 35.16
N THR A 586 6.71 4.82 35.86
CA THR A 586 6.16 6.07 35.35
C THR A 586 6.81 7.31 35.95
N LYS A 587 6.97 8.36 35.14
CA LYS A 587 7.22 9.73 35.56
C LYS A 587 5.89 10.47 35.52
N THR A 588 5.52 11.13 36.61
CA THR A 588 4.22 11.82 36.72
C THR A 588 4.43 13.34 36.82
N THR A 589 3.68 14.10 36.05
CA THR A 589 3.56 15.56 36.12
C THR A 589 2.23 15.94 36.76
N GLU A 590 1.94 17.24 36.86
CA GLU A 590 0.63 17.70 37.34
C GLU A 590 -0.53 17.35 36.40
N LYS A 591 -0.23 17.02 35.13
CA LYS A 591 -1.22 16.81 34.06
C LYS A 591 -1.24 15.38 33.49
N TYR A 592 -0.10 14.71 33.42
CA TYR A 592 0.01 13.40 32.77
C TYR A 592 1.02 12.48 33.46
N ALA A 593 0.96 11.20 33.15
CA ALA A 593 1.99 10.22 33.47
C ALA A 593 2.64 9.73 32.17
N SER A 594 3.93 9.42 32.21
CA SER A 594 4.62 8.82 31.06
C SER A 594 5.58 7.71 31.47
N ALA A 595 5.79 6.77 30.56
CA ALA A 595 6.81 5.73 30.66
C ALA A 595 7.58 5.66 29.34
N GLU A 596 8.91 5.66 29.43
CA GLU A 596 9.79 5.36 28.31
C GLU A 596 10.34 3.95 28.51
N VAL A 597 10.19 3.11 27.49
CA VAL A 597 10.64 1.72 27.53
C VAL A 597 11.51 1.44 26.32
N TYR A 598 12.60 0.70 26.54
CA TYR A 598 13.44 0.21 25.45
C TYR A 598 12.91 -1.16 25.00
N ARG A 599 12.69 -1.33 23.69
CA ARG A 599 12.22 -2.59 23.10
C ARG A 599 13.03 -2.92 21.85
N THR A 600 13.40 -4.19 21.74
CA THR A 600 13.90 -4.76 20.48
C THR A 600 12.71 -5.22 19.66
N ILE A 601 12.48 -4.61 18.49
CA ILE A 601 11.53 -5.12 17.51
C ILE A 601 12.17 -6.33 16.80
N GLY A 602 13.35 -6.13 16.20
CA GLY A 602 14.07 -7.19 15.49
C GLY A 602 13.51 -7.40 14.09
N SER A 603 13.75 -8.56 13.47
CA SER A 603 13.39 -8.84 12.06
C SER A 603 11.91 -9.12 11.80
N GLU A 604 11.09 -9.23 12.84
CA GLU A 604 9.65 -9.47 12.74
C GLU A 604 8.91 -8.34 13.47
N SER A 605 7.80 -7.88 12.89
CA SER A 605 6.93 -6.88 13.51
C SER A 605 6.35 -7.38 14.82
N LYS A 606 5.94 -6.44 15.68
CA LYS A 606 5.46 -6.78 17.03
C LYS A 606 4.18 -6.06 17.37
N THR A 607 3.22 -6.82 17.87
CA THR A 607 2.02 -6.27 18.51
C THR A 607 2.17 -6.31 20.03
N TYR A 608 1.96 -5.17 20.66
CA TYR A 608 1.96 -5.00 22.11
C TYR A 608 0.53 -4.73 22.58
N THR A 609 0.16 -5.29 23.73
CA THR A 609 -1.03 -4.88 24.45
C THR A 609 -0.67 -3.71 25.36
N ILE A 610 -1.37 -2.57 25.24
CA ILE A 610 -1.17 -1.40 26.09
C ILE A 610 -2.43 -1.20 26.92
N GLU A 611 -2.27 -1.11 28.24
CA GLU A 611 -3.36 -0.78 29.15
C GLU A 611 -3.12 0.58 29.81
N CYS A 612 -4.05 1.50 29.59
CA CYS A 612 -4.07 2.85 30.15
C CYS A 612 -5.52 3.26 30.40
N MET A 613 -5.78 3.97 31.50
CA MET A 613 -7.10 4.49 31.87
C MET A 613 -8.18 3.40 31.94
N GLY A 614 -7.80 2.17 32.33
CA GLY A 614 -8.70 1.01 32.38
C GLY A 614 -9.13 0.48 31.02
N LYS A 615 -8.48 0.92 29.93
CA LYS A 615 -8.69 0.44 28.57
C LYS A 615 -7.48 -0.33 28.10
N THR A 616 -7.73 -1.41 27.38
CA THR A 616 -6.71 -2.24 26.74
C THR A 616 -6.80 -2.07 25.23
N THR A 617 -5.68 -1.75 24.58
CA THR A 617 -5.58 -1.65 23.12
C THR A 617 -4.42 -2.50 22.60
N SER A 618 -4.51 -2.92 21.35
CA SER A 618 -3.40 -3.51 20.62
C SER A 618 -2.65 -2.42 19.86
N HIS A 619 -1.32 -2.44 19.95
CA HIS A 619 -0.44 -1.51 19.26
C HIS A 619 0.57 -2.30 18.44
N HIS A 620 0.43 -2.26 17.12
CA HIS A 620 1.34 -2.92 16.20
C HIS A 620 2.48 -1.98 15.81
N ILE A 621 3.71 -2.49 15.87
CA ILE A 621 4.93 -1.82 15.45
C ILE A 621 5.52 -2.63 14.31
N LEU A 622 5.51 -2.04 13.12
CA LEU A 622 6.11 -2.62 11.95
C LEU A 622 7.63 -2.67 12.14
N SER A 623 8.25 -3.81 11.89
CA SER A 623 9.71 -3.90 11.92
C SER A 623 10.35 -3.03 10.85
N LYS A 624 11.34 -2.20 11.20
CA LYS A 624 12.15 -1.47 10.20
C LYS A 624 13.32 -2.31 9.66
N ASP A 625 13.42 -3.58 10.07
CA ASP A 625 14.47 -4.51 9.71
C ASP A 625 14.10 -5.47 8.55
N PHE A 626 12.93 -5.32 7.92
CA PHE A 626 12.44 -6.23 6.87
C PHE A 626 13.44 -6.50 5.75
N ASP A 627 14.21 -5.48 5.39
CA ASP A 627 15.01 -5.43 4.17
C ASP A 627 16.52 -5.42 4.44
N LYS A 628 16.95 -6.10 5.50
CA LYS A 628 18.38 -6.33 5.75
C LYS A 628 18.77 -7.80 5.69
N LYS A 629 19.90 -8.07 5.07
CA LYS A 629 20.55 -9.40 5.08
C LYS A 629 22.00 -9.25 5.48
N PRO A 630 22.52 -10.13 6.35
CA PRO A 630 23.94 -10.08 6.66
C PRO A 630 24.74 -10.25 5.36
N VAL A 631 25.84 -9.51 5.21
CA VAL A 631 26.80 -9.75 4.12
C VAL A 631 27.56 -11.03 4.42
N VAL A 632 28.05 -11.17 5.65
CA VAL A 632 28.87 -12.29 6.10
C VAL A 632 28.68 -12.51 7.59
N GLU A 633 28.57 -13.77 8.01
CA GLU A 633 28.46 -14.14 9.42
C GLU A 633 29.86 -14.39 10.02
N LEU A 634 30.55 -13.34 10.46
CA LEU A 634 31.91 -13.39 11.01
C LEU A 634 32.09 -14.35 12.22
N GLY A 635 31.01 -14.83 12.83
CA GLY A 635 31.06 -15.79 13.93
C GLY A 635 31.34 -17.25 13.53
N LYS A 636 31.23 -17.59 12.24
CA LYS A 636 31.37 -18.96 11.75
C LYS A 636 32.84 -19.31 11.45
N PRO A 637 33.41 -20.42 12.00
CA PRO A 637 34.82 -20.78 11.77
C PRO A 637 35.23 -20.94 10.30
N GLU A 638 34.34 -21.50 9.48
CA GLU A 638 34.55 -21.69 8.04
C GLU A 638 34.72 -20.38 7.26
N ILE A 639 34.16 -19.27 7.77
CA ILE A 639 34.28 -17.94 7.16
C ILE A 639 35.70 -17.41 7.28
N TYR A 640 36.36 -17.65 8.42
CA TYR A 640 37.74 -17.18 8.64
C TYR A 640 38.72 -17.79 7.62
N GLU A 641 38.62 -19.10 7.37
CA GLU A 641 39.50 -19.79 6.41
C GLU A 641 39.27 -19.31 4.97
N ALA A 642 38.01 -19.08 4.58
CA ALA A 642 37.69 -18.53 3.26
C ALA A 642 38.22 -17.10 3.09
N LEU A 643 38.06 -16.23 4.10
CA LEU A 643 38.62 -14.87 4.08
C LEU A 643 40.15 -14.90 3.99
N LYS A 644 40.80 -15.84 4.67
CA LYS A 644 42.26 -16.01 4.64
C LYS A 644 42.75 -16.47 3.28
N GLN A 645 42.03 -17.39 2.64
CA GLN A 645 42.32 -17.84 1.28
C GLN A 645 42.15 -16.69 0.25
N ALA A 646 41.11 -15.86 0.42
CA ALA A 646 40.85 -14.73 -0.45
C ALA A 646 41.85 -13.57 -0.27
N ASN A 647 42.44 -13.44 0.92
CA ASN A 647 43.31 -12.32 1.30
C ASN A 647 44.68 -12.80 1.82
N PRO A 648 45.47 -13.58 1.06
CA PRO A 648 46.67 -14.26 1.58
C PRO A 648 47.80 -13.32 2.00
N ASN A 649 47.78 -12.07 1.54
CA ASN A 649 48.80 -11.06 1.83
C ASN A 649 48.28 -9.94 2.75
N THR A 650 47.07 -10.05 3.28
CA THR A 650 46.48 -9.05 4.16
C THR A 650 46.60 -9.48 5.62
N GLU A 651 47.02 -8.56 6.48
CA GLU A 651 46.94 -8.72 7.93
C GLU A 651 45.50 -8.40 8.39
N PHE A 652 44.80 -9.42 8.88
CA PHE A 652 43.47 -9.28 9.44
C PHE A 652 43.22 -10.32 10.55
N GLU A 653 42.27 -10.02 11.43
CA GLU A 653 41.79 -10.93 12.47
C GLU A 653 40.28 -10.77 12.67
N ILE A 654 39.63 -11.83 13.16
CA ILE A 654 38.27 -11.74 13.69
C ILE A 654 38.37 -11.78 15.21
N ILE A 655 38.04 -10.67 15.86
CA ILE A 655 38.07 -10.53 17.33
C ILE A 655 36.64 -10.52 17.89
N LYS A 656 36.54 -10.69 19.21
CA LYS A 656 35.29 -10.54 19.95
C LYS A 656 35.23 -9.19 20.65
N ASP A 657 34.09 -8.53 20.54
CA ASP A 657 33.75 -7.33 21.30
C ASP A 657 32.37 -7.52 21.94
N GLY A 658 32.36 -7.94 23.21
CA GLY A 658 31.18 -8.55 23.81
C GLY A 658 30.74 -9.79 23.03
N ASP A 659 29.47 -9.84 22.64
CA ASP A 659 28.91 -10.94 21.86
C ASP A 659 29.18 -10.83 20.34
N LYS A 660 29.61 -9.65 19.86
CA LYS A 660 29.80 -9.36 18.44
C LYS A 660 31.14 -9.92 17.93
N SER A 661 31.12 -10.47 16.72
CA SER A 661 32.34 -10.75 15.95
C SER A 661 32.72 -9.52 15.13
N VAL A 662 33.99 -9.09 15.24
CA VAL A 662 34.51 -7.89 14.61
C VAL A 662 35.66 -8.27 13.68
N LEU A 663 35.57 -7.85 12.42
CA LEU A 663 36.64 -7.97 11.44
C LEU A 663 37.60 -6.78 11.61
N LYS A 664 38.82 -7.03 12.07
CA LYS A 664 39.90 -6.05 12.09
C LYS A 664 40.78 -6.24 10.87
N VAL A 665 40.98 -5.18 10.09
CA VAL A 665 41.80 -5.19 8.87
C VAL A 665 42.88 -4.12 8.97
N VAL A 666 44.11 -4.50 8.66
CA VAL A 666 45.22 -3.55 8.49
C VAL A 666 45.34 -3.19 7.01
N PHE A 667 44.88 -1.98 6.67
CA PHE A 667 45.02 -1.43 5.34
C PHE A 667 46.47 -0.98 5.11
N GLY A 668 47.23 -1.82 4.43
CA GLY A 668 48.66 -1.70 4.15
C GLY A 668 49.00 -2.27 2.77
N GLU A 669 50.26 -2.57 2.45
CA GLU A 669 50.61 -3.05 1.10
C GLU A 669 49.79 -4.26 0.61
N GLY A 670 49.38 -5.15 1.53
CA GLY A 670 48.51 -6.29 1.27
C GLY A 670 47.09 -5.97 0.78
N THR A 671 46.56 -4.79 1.10
CA THR A 671 45.18 -4.37 0.79
C THR A 671 45.11 -3.33 -0.34
N LYS A 672 46.15 -3.20 -1.17
CA LYS A 672 46.18 -2.21 -2.27
C LYS A 672 44.98 -2.32 -3.24
N ARG A 673 44.31 -3.48 -3.27
CA ARG A 673 43.12 -3.75 -4.09
C ARG A 673 41.83 -3.93 -3.25
N GLY A 674 41.87 -3.58 -1.96
CA GLY A 674 40.83 -3.83 -0.97
C GLY A 674 40.93 -5.21 -0.30
N PHE A 675 40.22 -5.35 0.82
CA PHE A 675 39.96 -6.60 1.53
C PHE A 675 38.76 -7.31 0.91
N VAL A 676 38.94 -8.55 0.45
CA VAL A 676 37.99 -9.30 -0.36
C VAL A 676 37.09 -10.18 0.51
N ILE A 677 35.78 -10.04 0.37
CA ILE A 677 34.78 -10.99 0.86
C ILE A 677 34.24 -11.73 -0.39
N PRO A 678 34.58 -13.03 -0.57
CA PRO A 678 34.09 -13.81 -1.71
C PRO A 678 32.58 -14.02 -1.66
N ALA A 679 31.91 -14.04 -2.83
CA ALA A 679 30.48 -14.27 -2.91
C ALA A 679 30.05 -15.64 -2.36
N GLU A 680 30.91 -16.66 -2.44
CA GLU A 680 30.64 -18.02 -1.93
C GLU A 680 30.41 -18.11 -0.42
N ILE A 681 30.85 -17.11 0.35
CA ILE A 681 30.66 -17.05 1.80
C ILE A 681 29.67 -15.98 2.23
N MET A 682 29.05 -15.28 1.27
CA MET A 682 28.01 -14.31 1.58
C MET A 682 26.68 -15.01 1.80
N SER A 683 25.88 -14.46 2.71
CA SER A 683 24.52 -14.95 2.98
C SER A 683 23.52 -14.62 1.87
N THR A 684 23.78 -13.55 1.10
CA THR A 684 23.02 -13.17 -0.09
C THR A 684 23.90 -12.27 -0.98
N PRO A 685 23.73 -12.25 -2.31
CA PRO A 685 24.29 -11.19 -3.14
C PRO A 685 23.52 -9.87 -2.97
N VAL A 686 24.14 -8.78 -3.44
CA VAL A 686 23.62 -7.39 -3.38
C VAL A 686 22.50 -7.15 -4.41
N CYS A 687 22.01 -8.17 -5.13
CA CYS A 687 21.15 -8.01 -6.31
C CYS A 687 19.94 -7.09 -6.09
N ASP A 688 19.27 -7.22 -4.95
CA ASP A 688 18.09 -6.41 -4.61
C ASP A 688 18.41 -5.28 -3.61
N TYR A 689 19.69 -5.06 -3.29
CA TYR A 689 20.14 -4.16 -2.23
C TYR A 689 21.04 -3.08 -2.83
N ASN A 690 20.82 -1.81 -2.49
CA ASN A 690 21.67 -0.73 -3.00
C ASN A 690 22.58 -0.11 -1.93
N TYR A 691 22.53 -0.66 -0.72
CA TYR A 691 23.28 -0.15 0.42
C TYR A 691 24.00 -1.29 1.13
N VAL A 692 25.18 -0.98 1.68
CA VAL A 692 25.81 -1.80 2.71
C VAL A 692 26.00 -0.93 3.93
N ARG A 693 25.32 -1.27 5.03
CA ARG A 693 25.53 -0.60 6.32
C ARG A 693 26.36 -1.50 7.22
N MET A 694 27.29 -0.89 7.94
CA MET A 694 28.17 -1.59 8.87
C MET A 694 28.54 -0.67 10.02
N ASN A 695 28.98 -1.22 11.14
CA ASN A 695 29.72 -0.43 12.13
C ASN A 695 31.18 -0.35 11.70
N ALA A 696 31.74 0.85 11.63
CA ALA A 696 33.14 1.08 11.23
C ALA A 696 33.85 2.06 12.16
N TRP A 697 35.03 1.70 12.67
CA TRP A 697 35.86 2.57 13.51
C TRP A 697 37.36 2.29 13.31
N SER A 698 38.22 3.17 13.84
CA SER A 698 39.68 3.03 13.77
C SER A 698 40.34 3.25 15.13
N ASP A 699 41.64 2.93 15.23
CA ASP A 699 42.43 3.18 16.45
C ASP A 699 42.76 4.67 16.67
N SER A 700 42.58 5.53 15.66
CA SER A 700 42.94 6.95 15.75
C SER A 700 42.02 7.86 14.95
N ASP A 701 41.56 8.94 15.60
CA ASP A 701 40.64 9.94 15.05
C ASP A 701 41.35 10.90 14.07
N THR A 702 41.92 10.35 13.00
CA THR A 702 42.59 11.15 11.97
C THR A 702 41.60 11.79 11.00
N ASN A 703 40.33 11.32 11.00
CA ASN A 703 39.28 11.64 10.01
C ASN A 703 39.78 11.61 8.55
N GLU A 704 40.88 10.91 8.30
CA GLU A 704 41.59 11.01 7.03
C GLU A 704 41.06 9.97 6.04
N TYR A 705 40.79 8.74 6.47
CA TYR A 705 40.46 7.61 5.61
C TYR A 705 39.00 7.19 5.76
N ILE A 706 38.29 7.09 4.64
CA ILE A 706 36.87 6.73 4.60
C ILE A 706 36.73 5.36 3.92
N PRO A 707 36.03 4.38 4.52
CA PRO A 707 35.77 3.09 3.90
C PRO A 707 34.96 3.24 2.62
N VAL A 708 35.31 2.50 1.58
CA VAL A 708 34.54 2.40 0.33
C VAL A 708 34.28 0.94 0.00
N GLY A 709 33.08 0.66 -0.52
CA GLY A 709 32.68 -0.65 -1.00
C GLY A 709 32.96 -0.81 -2.48
N ILE A 710 33.36 -2.01 -2.90
CA ILE A 710 33.54 -2.33 -4.32
C ILE A 710 32.86 -3.66 -4.62
N LEU A 711 31.80 -3.64 -5.42
CA LEU A 711 31.18 -4.83 -6.00
C LEU A 711 31.96 -5.25 -7.24
N VAL A 712 32.29 -6.53 -7.34
CA VAL A 712 33.04 -7.08 -8.48
C VAL A 712 32.28 -8.27 -9.04
N SER A 713 31.88 -8.18 -10.30
CA SER A 713 31.30 -9.29 -11.08
C SER A 713 32.29 -9.78 -12.15
N ALA A 714 31.87 -10.71 -12.99
CA ALA A 714 32.68 -11.16 -14.12
C ALA A 714 32.88 -10.07 -15.20
N THR A 715 31.95 -9.12 -15.29
CA THR A 715 31.85 -8.16 -16.41
C THR A 715 31.99 -6.71 -15.99
N ALA A 716 31.87 -6.40 -14.69
CA ALA A 716 31.87 -5.03 -14.20
C ALA A 716 32.44 -4.90 -12.77
N THR A 717 32.74 -3.66 -12.39
CA THR A 717 33.11 -3.28 -11.03
C THR A 717 32.38 -1.99 -10.69
N LEU A 718 31.73 -1.94 -9.53
CA LEU A 718 30.98 -0.80 -9.05
C LEU A 718 31.52 -0.38 -7.68
N THR A 719 31.96 0.87 -7.57
CA THR A 719 32.43 1.46 -6.31
C THR A 719 31.28 2.22 -5.66
N SER A 720 31.15 2.14 -4.34
CA SER A 720 30.15 2.88 -3.59
C SER A 720 30.55 4.35 -3.41
N ASP A 721 29.54 5.21 -3.31
CA ASP A 721 29.61 6.45 -2.56
C ASP A 721 29.50 6.16 -1.05
N THR A 722 29.68 7.19 -0.22
CA THR A 722 29.67 7.08 1.24
C THR A 722 28.95 8.28 1.87
N GLU A 723 28.34 8.10 3.03
CA GLU A 723 27.94 9.23 3.87
C GLU A 723 29.18 10.08 4.22
N LYS A 724 29.03 11.42 4.32
CA LYS A 724 30.15 12.39 4.37
C LYS A 724 31.00 12.36 5.66
N TYR A 725 30.89 11.33 6.49
CA TYR A 725 31.56 11.24 7.79
C TYR A 725 32.67 10.20 7.77
N ALA A 726 33.83 10.52 8.36
CA ALA A 726 34.91 9.56 8.51
C ALA A 726 34.67 8.65 9.73
N PRO A 727 35.17 7.39 9.71
CA PRO A 727 35.12 6.53 10.88
C PRO A 727 35.81 7.17 12.08
N THR A 728 35.15 7.13 13.23
CA THR A 728 35.65 7.69 14.48
C THR A 728 36.41 6.63 15.29
N THR A 729 36.81 6.98 16.51
CA THR A 729 37.27 6.00 17.51
C THR A 729 36.11 5.39 18.30
N GLU A 730 34.87 5.86 18.09
CA GLU A 730 33.68 5.34 18.76
C GLU A 730 33.22 4.05 18.07
N LYS A 731 33.00 3.02 18.88
CA LYS A 731 32.43 1.75 18.41
C LYS A 731 30.92 1.87 18.19
N ASN A 732 30.36 1.01 17.34
CA ASN A 732 28.92 0.97 17.02
C ASN A 732 28.38 2.25 16.36
N VAL A 733 29.23 2.97 15.64
CA VAL A 733 28.79 4.06 14.76
C VAL A 733 28.42 3.44 13.41
N PRO A 734 27.14 3.50 12.98
CA PRO A 734 26.74 3.04 11.66
C PRO A 734 27.47 3.85 10.58
N PHE A 735 27.85 3.15 9.53
CA PHE A 735 28.48 3.68 8.33
C PHE A 735 27.82 3.04 7.11
N THR A 736 27.27 3.86 6.23
CA THR A 736 26.55 3.39 5.04
C THR A 736 27.38 3.61 3.77
N LEU A 737 27.55 2.54 3.01
CA LEU A 737 28.05 2.54 1.65
C LEU A 737 26.86 2.54 0.70
N ILE A 738 26.87 3.44 -0.28
CA ILE A 738 25.74 3.66 -1.20
C ILE A 738 26.18 3.29 -2.61
N PHE A 739 25.51 2.33 -3.24
CA PHE A 739 25.78 1.96 -4.62
C PHE A 739 24.77 2.61 -5.57
N ASN A 740 25.20 2.88 -6.80
CA ASN A 740 24.30 3.38 -7.84
C ASN A 740 23.16 2.37 -8.06
N LYS A 741 21.91 2.82 -7.85
CA LYS A 741 20.73 1.98 -7.86
C LYS A 741 20.42 1.29 -9.19
N ASP A 742 20.82 1.90 -10.29
CA ASP A 742 20.56 1.39 -11.64
C ASP A 742 21.58 0.33 -12.06
N LEU A 743 22.78 0.39 -11.49
CA LEU A 743 23.88 -0.52 -11.82
C LEU A 743 24.01 -1.68 -10.83
N ALA A 744 23.74 -1.44 -9.54
CA ALA A 744 23.93 -2.43 -8.49
C ALA A 744 23.20 -3.76 -8.73
N PRO A 745 21.93 -3.80 -9.20
CA PRO A 745 21.26 -5.07 -9.50
C PRO A 745 21.97 -5.92 -10.56
N SER A 746 22.45 -5.28 -11.63
CA SER A 746 23.16 -5.96 -12.73
C SER A 746 24.50 -6.55 -12.27
N VAL A 747 25.24 -5.81 -11.43
CA VAL A 747 26.53 -6.27 -10.89
C VAL A 747 26.33 -7.31 -9.79
N GLY A 748 25.28 -7.15 -8.98
CA GLY A 748 24.91 -8.04 -7.88
C GLY A 748 24.47 -9.42 -8.33
N THR A 749 23.78 -9.53 -9.48
CA THR A 749 23.30 -10.82 -10.02
C THR A 749 24.43 -11.81 -10.28
N ASP A 750 25.57 -11.34 -10.79
CA ASP A 750 26.76 -12.17 -11.09
C ASP A 750 27.95 -11.86 -10.16
N LEU A 751 27.67 -11.47 -8.91
CA LEU A 751 28.68 -11.04 -7.96
C LEU A 751 29.72 -12.12 -7.70
N LYS A 752 31.00 -11.76 -7.78
CA LYS A 752 32.15 -12.61 -7.42
C LYS A 752 32.73 -12.25 -6.07
N SER A 753 32.77 -10.96 -5.74
CA SER A 753 33.24 -10.51 -4.44
C SER A 753 32.74 -9.10 -4.11
N PHE A 754 32.62 -8.83 -2.83
CA PHE A 754 32.51 -7.49 -2.27
C PHE A 754 33.86 -7.15 -1.63
N ARG A 755 34.40 -5.96 -1.90
CA ARG A 755 35.67 -5.53 -1.32
C ARG A 755 35.48 -4.30 -0.45
N LEU A 756 36.07 -4.34 0.74
CA LEU A 756 36.24 -3.18 1.60
C LEU A 756 37.57 -2.51 1.26
N SER A 757 37.56 -1.24 0.92
CA SER A 757 38.75 -0.45 0.60
C SER A 757 38.67 0.92 1.29
N LEU A 758 39.64 1.79 1.02
CA LEU A 758 39.63 3.18 1.46
C LEU A 758 39.51 4.13 0.26
N ASN A 759 38.91 5.30 0.49
CA ASN A 759 38.70 6.34 -0.52
C ASN A 759 39.99 6.92 -1.13
N LYS A 760 41.14 6.70 -0.48
CA LYS A 760 42.46 7.13 -0.98
C LYS A 760 43.58 6.22 -0.50
N SER A 761 44.72 6.33 -1.17
CA SER A 761 45.93 5.61 -0.84
C SER A 761 46.48 6.02 0.54
N TYR A 762 46.82 5.02 1.35
CA TYR A 762 47.46 5.18 2.65
C TYR A 762 48.98 5.28 2.51
N LYS A 763 49.60 6.21 3.25
CA LYS A 763 51.07 6.35 3.31
C LYS A 763 51.70 5.48 4.38
N THR A 764 50.94 5.16 5.42
CA THR A 764 51.29 4.28 6.55
C THR A 764 50.13 3.29 6.76
N PRO A 765 50.37 2.09 7.29
CA PRO A 765 49.29 1.14 7.56
C PRO A 765 48.18 1.75 8.43
N VAL A 766 46.92 1.51 8.06
CA VAL A 766 45.73 2.00 8.78
C VAL A 766 44.91 0.81 9.27
N THR A 767 44.73 0.68 10.58
CA THR A 767 43.85 -0.35 11.14
C THR A 767 42.41 0.15 11.21
N MET A 768 41.48 -0.62 10.64
CA MET A 768 40.05 -0.40 10.82
C MET A 768 39.36 -1.66 11.31
N TYR A 769 38.21 -1.45 11.93
CA TYR A 769 37.37 -2.50 12.49
C TYR A 769 35.98 -2.40 11.89
N PHE A 770 35.41 -3.54 11.54
CA PHE A 770 34.09 -3.66 10.93
C PHE A 770 33.26 -4.71 11.66
N SER A 771 32.01 -4.38 11.97
CA SER A 771 31.04 -5.34 12.51
C SER A 771 29.64 -5.06 11.95
N ASP A 772 28.70 -5.99 12.17
CA ASP A 772 27.32 -5.86 11.72
C ASP A 772 27.23 -5.43 10.24
N ILE A 773 27.89 -6.15 9.34
CA ILE A 773 27.93 -5.80 7.92
C ILE A 773 26.66 -6.38 7.27
N TYR A 774 25.72 -5.51 6.88
CA TYR A 774 24.45 -5.89 6.27
C TYR A 774 24.28 -5.24 4.90
N PHE A 775 23.75 -6.01 3.95
CA PHE A 775 23.06 -5.44 2.79
C PHE A 775 21.74 -4.86 3.27
N ILE A 776 21.44 -3.62 2.86
CA ILE A 776 20.16 -2.97 3.12
C ILE A 776 19.49 -2.61 1.80
N ASN A 777 18.24 -3.01 1.66
CA ASN A 777 17.37 -2.58 0.59
C ASN A 777 16.56 -1.41 1.16
N GLU A 778 17.12 -0.20 1.07
CA GLU A 778 16.36 1.03 1.33
C GLU A 778 15.63 1.50 0.08
N ASN A 779 15.68 0.74 -1.03
CA ASN A 779 14.94 1.14 -2.19
C ASN A 779 13.45 0.95 -1.92
N ASN A 780 12.69 1.95 -2.35
CA ASN A 780 11.27 1.84 -2.65
C ASN A 780 11.04 0.94 -3.88
N ASN A 781 11.79 -0.15 -4.03
CA ASN A 781 11.71 -1.10 -5.15
C ASN A 781 10.45 -1.96 -5.07
N PHE A 782 9.32 -1.35 -4.71
CA PHE A 782 8.11 -1.63 -5.47
C PHE A 782 8.46 -1.40 -6.93
N LYS A 783 8.51 -2.47 -7.72
CA LYS A 783 8.61 -2.32 -9.17
C LYS A 783 7.26 -1.82 -9.65
N TRP A 784 7.15 -0.50 -9.71
CA TRP A 784 6.08 0.17 -10.40
C TRP A 784 6.11 -0.26 -11.87
N GLU A 785 5.18 -1.11 -12.27
CA GLU A 785 4.79 -1.19 -13.67
C GLU A 785 3.90 0.03 -13.95
N ILE A 786 4.51 1.21 -14.07
CA ILE A 786 3.87 2.27 -14.84
C ILE A 786 3.87 1.74 -16.26
N VAL A 787 2.70 1.33 -16.70
CA VAL A 787 2.49 1.13 -18.12
C VAL A 787 2.46 2.53 -18.75
N GLU A 788 3.64 2.99 -19.18
CA GLU A 788 3.80 4.15 -20.06
C GLU A 788 3.15 3.97 -21.43
#